data_AF-A0A7S8HCK8-F1
#
_entry.id   AF-A0A7S8HCK8-F1
#
_cell.length_a   1.000
_cell.length_b   1.000
_cell.length_c   1.000
_cell.angle_alpha   90.00
_cell.angle_beta   90.00
_cell.angle_gamma   90.00
#
_symmetry.space_group_name_H-M   'P 1'
#
loop_
_entity.id
_entity.type
_entity.pdbx_description
1 polymer ?
#
loop_
_entity_poly.entity_id
_entity_poly.type
_entity_poly.pdbx_seq_one_letter_code
_entity_poly.pdbx_strand_id
1 'polypeptide(L)'
;MAQTTGRPAAGPRCIALVGPYLCGKTTLLDAILYRTGAIGRQGRVADGSTVGDASPEARSHGMSVEVNAASTDFLGDSYTFLDCPGSIEFAQEQAAVLAGCDAAVVVCEPDDKKVPAIQLILKQLDALGVPRLVFINKVDKASGRIRDVLEYLQPASDAPLVLRQIPIWESGIVTGFVDLALERAFLYREHAPSEVIELPGDLSERKEEARFSMLEKLADYDDALMEQLLEDIEPPRDAVFDDLSAELAEGQITPVLLGSAENGNGIVRLMKALRHEVCGVEGAAERLGLDGGAGGGSVAQVLKTIHTPHSGKLSLVRVLKGEIADGATLYGRAGKDGRVGGLFTLMGQETRKRDKALAGDTVALGRLEDVATGDTLTDTKGAAPQLHPVVPMAPVYGLALDVNDRKDEVKLTTALARIVEEDPSLVVEQNTDTQELVLWGQGEMHLRVALERLAEKYGVSAQSHPRRIAYKETIRKSVTERGRHKKQTGGHGQFGDVVLEIRPLPRGEGFAFSDTISGGVVPKQYIPAVEAGVREYMQRGPLGFPVVDIAVTLTDGSYHTVDSSEQAFKAAARLAMSEGMAKCSPVLLEPVVAVEIHVPQEATSKVNQIVSGRRGQILGFDAREGWSGWDTVRANMSEGEIQNLIVEIRSATAGVGTFTFAHDHMAELTGKMAEEVLAAKAA
;
A
#
# COMPACT_ATOMS: atom_id res chain seq x y z
N MET A 1 31.20 -2.51 40.62
CA MET A 1 30.92 -2.47 39.17
C MET A 1 30.14 -3.72 38.85
N ALA A 2 28.82 -3.60 38.72
CA ALA A 2 27.96 -4.74 38.40
C ALA A 2 28.21 -5.08 36.93
N GLN A 3 28.63 -6.31 36.65
CA GLN A 3 28.71 -6.84 35.29
C GLN A 3 27.31 -6.71 34.67
N THR A 4 27.18 -5.83 33.70
CA THR A 4 26.01 -5.75 32.82
C THR A 4 26.00 -7.04 32.02
N THR A 5 25.13 -7.98 32.38
CA THR A 5 24.71 -9.05 31.48
C THR A 5 24.19 -8.36 30.21
N GLY A 6 24.78 -8.58 29.03
CA GLY A 6 24.52 -7.84 27.77
C GLY A 6 23.12 -8.01 27.17
N ARG A 7 22.11 -8.28 28.00
CA ARG A 7 20.70 -8.22 27.65
C ARG A 7 20.25 -6.75 27.52
N PRO A 8 19.47 -6.41 26.47
CA PRO A 8 18.79 -5.12 26.37
C PRO A 8 17.91 -4.83 27.59
N ALA A 9 17.65 -3.54 27.84
CA ALA A 9 16.78 -3.10 28.94
C ALA A 9 15.43 -3.83 28.91
N ALA A 10 14.94 -4.23 30.08
CA ALA A 10 13.61 -4.83 30.20
C ALA A 10 12.54 -3.75 29.96
N GLY A 11 11.53 -4.07 29.16
CA GLY A 11 10.47 -3.13 28.83
C GLY A 11 9.49 -3.70 27.80
N PRO A 12 8.43 -2.96 27.45
CA PRO A 12 7.46 -3.43 26.49
C PRO A 12 7.98 -3.30 25.05
N ARG A 13 7.81 -4.36 24.26
CA ARG A 13 8.28 -4.44 22.86
C ARG A 13 7.12 -4.50 21.87
N CYS A 14 7.27 -3.85 20.73
CA CYS A 14 6.35 -3.90 19.60
C CYS A 14 7.00 -4.66 18.45
N ILE A 15 6.44 -5.82 18.11
CA ILE A 15 7.00 -6.73 17.11
C ILE A 15 6.03 -6.85 15.93
N ALA A 16 6.48 -6.51 14.72
CA ALA A 16 5.70 -6.72 13.52
C ALA A 16 5.87 -8.16 13.01
N LEU A 17 4.77 -8.85 12.71
CA LEU A 17 4.82 -10.13 11.99
C LEU A 17 4.54 -9.83 10.52
N VAL A 18 5.55 -10.01 9.67
CA VAL A 18 5.49 -9.76 8.22
C VAL A 18 5.90 -10.99 7.45
N GLY A 19 5.51 -11.08 6.19
CA GLY A 19 5.77 -12.27 5.38
C GLY A 19 4.72 -12.47 4.28
N PRO A 20 5.01 -13.29 3.25
CA PRO A 20 4.11 -13.50 2.13
C PRO A 20 2.75 -14.09 2.53
N TYR A 21 1.84 -14.12 1.56
CA TYR A 21 0.55 -14.79 1.69
C TYR A 21 0.72 -16.27 2.09
N LEU A 22 -0.09 -16.72 3.06
CA LEU A 22 -0.14 -18.09 3.60
C LEU A 22 1.12 -18.62 4.30
N CYS A 23 2.13 -17.79 4.59
CA CYS A 23 3.32 -18.24 5.32
C CYS A 23 3.07 -18.59 6.79
N GLY A 24 1.90 -18.24 7.34
CA GLY A 24 1.45 -18.62 8.68
C GLY A 24 1.71 -17.58 9.78
N LYS A 25 1.74 -16.28 9.46
CA LYS A 25 1.88 -15.18 10.43
C LYS A 25 0.80 -15.20 11.52
N THR A 26 -0.46 -15.26 11.13
CA THR A 26 -1.60 -15.32 12.05
C THR A 26 -1.55 -16.59 12.91
N THR A 27 -1.16 -17.73 12.33
CA THR A 27 -0.94 -18.96 13.08
C THR A 27 0.22 -18.83 14.08
N LEU A 28 1.29 -18.11 13.70
CA LEU A 28 2.41 -17.82 14.58
C LEU A 28 1.99 -16.91 15.73
N LEU A 29 1.19 -15.88 15.48
CA LEU A 29 0.62 -15.02 16.52
C LEU A 29 -0.17 -15.85 17.54
N ASP A 30 -1.14 -16.64 17.07
CA ASP A 30 -1.94 -17.50 17.94
C ASP A 30 -1.09 -18.50 18.73
N ALA A 31 -0.05 -19.07 18.11
CA ALA A 31 0.89 -19.95 18.79
C ALA A 31 1.69 -19.23 19.89
N ILE A 32 2.13 -17.99 19.64
CA ILE A 32 2.80 -17.15 20.63
C ILE A 32 1.87 -16.85 21.80
N LEU A 33 0.64 -16.41 21.53
CA LEU A 33 -0.35 -16.10 22.56
C LEU A 33 -0.67 -17.33 23.42
N TYR A 34 -0.79 -18.50 22.81
CA TYR A 34 -1.03 -19.75 23.53
C TYR A 34 0.18 -20.16 24.39
N ARG A 35 1.40 -20.12 23.83
CA ARG A 35 2.64 -20.51 24.52
C ARG A 35 3.01 -19.57 25.67
N THR A 36 2.60 -18.32 25.60
CA THR A 36 2.76 -17.33 26.67
C THR A 36 1.63 -17.36 27.70
N GLY A 37 0.56 -18.11 27.44
CA GLY A 37 -0.60 -18.26 28.33
C GLY A 37 -1.60 -17.11 28.26
N ALA A 38 -1.49 -16.21 27.28
CA ALA A 38 -2.45 -15.13 27.07
C ALA A 38 -3.83 -15.64 26.61
N ILE A 39 -3.86 -16.78 25.91
CA ILE A 39 -5.10 -17.46 25.52
C ILE A 39 -5.09 -18.92 25.99
N GLY A 40 -6.27 -19.45 26.32
CA GLY A 40 -6.41 -20.82 26.82
C GLY A 40 -6.33 -21.91 25.75
N ARG A 41 -6.45 -21.56 24.47
CA ARG A 41 -6.39 -22.48 23.32
C ARG A 41 -5.83 -21.75 22.10
N GLN A 42 -4.97 -22.42 21.34
CA GLN A 42 -4.53 -21.94 20.03
C GLN A 42 -5.68 -21.99 19.01
N GLY A 43 -5.98 -20.86 18.35
CA GLY A 43 -6.97 -20.77 17.29
C GLY A 43 -6.48 -21.36 15.96
N ARG A 44 -7.42 -21.57 15.03
CA ARG A 44 -7.15 -21.99 13.65
C ARG A 44 -7.87 -21.08 12.67
N VAL A 45 -7.15 -20.67 11.62
CA VAL A 45 -7.68 -19.80 10.55
C VAL A 45 -8.86 -20.49 9.85
N ALA A 46 -8.71 -21.79 9.55
CA ALA A 46 -9.78 -22.58 8.93
C ALA A 46 -11.08 -22.64 9.75
N ASP A 47 -10.98 -22.47 11.08
CA ASP A 47 -12.13 -22.49 11.98
C ASP A 47 -12.65 -21.08 12.30
N GLY A 48 -12.03 -20.01 11.75
CA GLY A 48 -12.36 -18.61 12.05
C GLY A 48 -12.19 -18.23 13.53
N SER A 49 -11.29 -18.92 14.24
CA SER A 49 -11.14 -18.83 15.71
C SER A 49 -9.84 -18.17 16.18
N THR A 50 -9.02 -17.66 15.24
CA THR A 50 -7.78 -16.95 15.55
C THR A 50 -8.05 -15.56 16.13
N VAL A 51 -7.08 -15.05 16.89
CA VAL A 51 -7.11 -13.66 17.40
C VAL A 51 -6.72 -12.68 16.29
N GLY A 52 -5.76 -13.04 15.43
CA GLY A 52 -5.23 -12.16 14.37
C GLY A 52 -6.22 -11.84 13.25
N ASP A 53 -7.14 -12.74 12.90
CA ASP A 53 -8.19 -12.50 11.89
C ASP A 53 -9.55 -12.28 12.56
N ALA A 54 -9.68 -11.12 13.23
CA ALA A 54 -10.88 -10.82 14.01
C ALA A 54 -12.03 -10.21 13.18
N SER A 55 -11.73 -9.47 12.10
CA SER A 55 -12.74 -8.84 11.24
C SER A 55 -13.57 -9.88 10.47
N PRO A 56 -14.87 -9.64 10.22
CA PRO A 56 -15.71 -10.50 9.39
C PRO A 56 -15.09 -10.80 8.01
N GLU A 57 -14.52 -9.79 7.37
CA GLU A 57 -13.93 -9.87 6.03
C GLU A 57 -12.72 -10.81 6.04
N ALA A 58 -11.80 -10.65 7.00
CA ALA A 58 -10.65 -11.54 7.15
C ALA A 58 -11.06 -13.02 7.35
N ARG A 59 -12.08 -13.26 8.18
CA ARG A 59 -12.60 -14.61 8.42
C ARG A 59 -13.28 -15.20 7.20
N SER A 60 -14.05 -14.39 6.47
CA SER A 60 -14.75 -14.79 5.25
C SER A 60 -13.77 -15.21 4.15
N HIS A 61 -12.72 -14.42 3.93
CA HIS A 61 -11.73 -14.68 2.89
C HIS A 61 -10.60 -15.62 3.34
N GLY A 62 -10.54 -15.97 4.64
CA GLY A 62 -9.50 -16.83 5.21
C GLY A 62 -8.10 -16.21 5.15
N MET A 63 -8.02 -14.88 5.22
CA MET A 63 -6.78 -14.13 5.12
C MET A 63 -6.83 -12.80 5.86
N SER A 64 -5.70 -12.33 6.37
CA SER A 64 -5.61 -11.02 7.01
C SER A 64 -5.71 -9.89 5.98
N VAL A 65 -6.59 -8.93 6.24
CA VAL A 65 -6.88 -7.75 5.36
C VAL A 65 -6.58 -6.41 6.05
N GLU A 66 -6.18 -6.45 7.33
CA GLU A 66 -5.79 -5.29 8.13
C GLU A 66 -4.75 -5.71 9.17
N VAL A 67 -4.04 -4.74 9.74
CA VAL A 67 -3.16 -5.00 10.89
C VAL A 67 -3.99 -5.33 12.12
N ASN A 68 -3.64 -6.43 12.78
CA ASN A 68 -4.21 -6.82 14.06
C ASN A 68 -3.18 -6.70 15.19
N ALA A 69 -3.61 -6.21 16.35
CA ALA A 69 -2.75 -6.05 17.52
C ALA A 69 -3.16 -7.00 18.65
N ALA A 70 -2.19 -7.74 19.18
CA ALA A 70 -2.39 -8.59 20.35
C ALA A 70 -1.20 -8.50 21.30
N SER A 71 -1.50 -8.39 22.60
CA SER A 71 -0.47 -8.20 23.64
C SER A 71 -0.36 -9.40 24.56
N THR A 72 0.87 -9.73 24.99
CA THR A 72 1.15 -10.83 25.92
C THR A 72 2.37 -10.53 26.78
N ASP A 73 2.56 -11.29 27.86
CA ASP A 73 3.74 -11.20 28.72
C ASP A 73 4.58 -12.48 28.60
N PHE A 74 5.90 -12.32 28.57
CA PHE A 74 6.84 -13.43 28.53
C PHE A 74 8.04 -13.16 29.43
N LEU A 75 8.15 -13.95 30.51
CA LEU A 75 9.25 -13.88 31.49
C LEU A 75 9.50 -12.47 32.05
N GLY A 76 8.40 -11.76 32.37
CA GLY A 76 8.41 -10.44 32.98
C GLY A 76 8.47 -9.26 32.00
N ASP A 77 8.67 -9.52 30.70
CA ASP A 77 8.63 -8.50 29.66
C ASP A 77 7.28 -8.54 28.95
N SER A 78 6.78 -7.38 28.51
CA SER A 78 5.52 -7.28 27.77
C SER A 78 5.78 -7.14 26.27
N TYR A 79 4.90 -7.70 25.45
CA TYR A 79 5.02 -7.70 24.00
C TYR A 79 3.67 -7.34 23.38
N THR A 80 3.69 -6.48 22.38
CA THR A 80 2.58 -6.27 21.46
C THR A 80 3.01 -6.71 20.08
N PHE A 81 2.36 -7.76 19.58
CA PHE A 81 2.55 -8.25 18.22
C PHE A 81 1.55 -7.58 17.29
N LEU A 82 2.04 -7.16 16.12
CA LEU A 82 1.25 -6.58 15.04
C LEU A 82 1.27 -7.55 13.85
N ASP A 83 0.20 -8.33 13.68
CA ASP A 83 0.04 -9.24 12.55
C ASP A 83 -0.35 -8.44 11.31
N CYS A 84 0.55 -8.40 10.33
CA CYS A 84 0.37 -7.61 9.11
C CYS A 84 -0.19 -8.49 7.97
N PRO A 85 -1.04 -7.95 7.09
CA PRO A 85 -1.51 -8.66 5.90
C PRO A 85 -0.38 -9.21 5.04
N GLY A 86 -0.54 -10.43 4.52
CA GLY A 86 0.45 -11.07 3.65
C GLY A 86 0.25 -10.82 2.16
N SER A 87 -0.90 -10.32 1.75
CA SER A 87 -1.19 -9.99 0.36
C SER A 87 -0.61 -8.63 0.02
N ILE A 88 0.03 -8.53 -1.15
CA ILE A 88 0.59 -7.26 -1.65
C ILE A 88 -0.48 -6.17 -1.80
N GLU A 89 -1.74 -6.57 -1.98
CA GLU A 89 -2.87 -5.66 -2.11
C GLU A 89 -3.15 -4.84 -0.86
N PHE A 90 -2.70 -5.32 0.30
CA PHE A 90 -2.81 -4.65 1.59
C PHE A 90 -1.43 -4.24 2.14
N ALA A 91 -0.39 -4.16 1.29
CA ALA A 91 0.96 -3.81 1.72
C ALA A 91 1.06 -2.40 2.33
N GLN A 92 0.12 -1.50 2.05
CA GLN A 92 0.08 -0.19 2.71
C GLN A 92 -0.16 -0.30 4.22
N GLU A 93 -0.92 -1.31 4.67
CA GLU A 93 -1.28 -1.51 6.07
C GLU A 93 -0.05 -1.65 6.99
N GLN A 94 1.03 -2.27 6.49
CA GLN A 94 2.24 -2.47 7.28
C GLN A 94 3.19 -1.27 7.28
N ALA A 95 3.00 -0.26 6.42
CA ALA A 95 3.99 0.81 6.22
C ALA A 95 4.25 1.63 7.51
N ALA A 96 3.18 2.08 8.17
CA ALA A 96 3.28 2.83 9.43
C ALA A 96 3.71 1.95 10.61
N VAL A 97 3.32 0.66 10.58
CA VAL A 97 3.71 -0.35 11.58
C VAL A 97 5.22 -0.56 11.57
N LEU A 98 5.80 -0.80 10.38
CA LEU A 98 7.23 -1.03 10.23
C LEU A 98 8.06 0.20 10.60
N ALA A 99 7.56 1.40 10.31
CA ALA A 99 8.25 2.62 10.75
C ALA A 99 8.37 2.69 12.28
N GLY A 100 7.34 2.30 13.02
CA GLY A 100 7.26 2.47 14.48
C GLY A 100 7.49 1.23 15.35
N CYS A 101 7.72 0.04 14.79
CA CYS A 101 8.02 -1.16 15.58
C CYS A 101 9.48 -1.22 16.06
N ASP A 102 9.75 -2.03 17.09
CA ASP A 102 11.13 -2.21 17.58
C ASP A 102 11.88 -3.25 16.74
N ALA A 103 11.17 -4.28 16.27
CA ALA A 103 11.69 -5.28 15.34
C ALA A 103 10.58 -5.94 14.52
N ALA A 104 11.00 -6.65 13.47
CA ALA A 104 10.12 -7.47 12.64
C ALA A 104 10.50 -8.97 12.73
N VAL A 105 9.49 -9.84 12.69
CA VAL A 105 9.67 -11.27 12.41
C VAL A 105 9.17 -11.54 11.01
N VAL A 106 10.09 -11.82 10.10
CA VAL A 106 9.81 -12.20 8.71
C VAL A 106 9.50 -13.68 8.69
N VAL A 107 8.22 -14.01 8.58
CA VAL A 107 7.74 -15.39 8.48
C VAL A 107 7.79 -15.83 7.02
N CYS A 108 8.53 -16.89 6.75
CA CYS A 108 8.61 -17.48 5.42
C CYS A 108 8.45 -18.99 5.47
N GLU A 109 8.26 -19.59 4.30
CA GLU A 109 8.25 -21.03 4.10
C GLU A 109 9.47 -21.41 3.26
N PRO A 110 9.93 -22.68 3.32
CA PRO A 110 10.97 -23.18 2.44
C PRO A 110 10.44 -23.40 1.01
N ASP A 111 10.05 -22.31 0.33
CA ASP A 111 9.48 -22.28 -1.03
C ASP A 111 10.19 -21.17 -1.85
N ASP A 112 10.95 -21.59 -2.85
CA ASP A 112 11.74 -20.73 -3.74
C ASP A 112 10.86 -19.79 -4.56
N LYS A 113 9.62 -20.18 -4.88
CA LYS A 113 8.67 -19.35 -5.63
C LYS A 113 8.22 -18.11 -4.86
N LYS A 114 8.40 -18.09 -3.54
CA LYS A 114 8.03 -16.96 -2.67
C LYS A 114 9.16 -15.96 -2.45
N VAL A 115 10.37 -16.24 -2.94
CA VAL A 115 11.54 -15.37 -2.79
C VAL A 115 11.27 -13.94 -3.26
N PRO A 116 10.66 -13.68 -4.43
CA PRO A 116 10.38 -12.30 -4.86
C PRO A 116 9.48 -11.55 -3.88
N ALA A 117 8.52 -12.23 -3.23
CA ALA A 117 7.63 -11.62 -2.26
C ALA A 117 8.36 -11.29 -0.95
N ILE A 118 9.28 -12.16 -0.54
CA ILE A 118 10.12 -11.94 0.64
C ILE A 118 11.10 -10.78 0.39
N GLN A 119 11.65 -10.67 -0.82
CA GLN A 119 12.53 -9.56 -1.21
C GLN A 119 11.85 -8.20 -1.10
N LEU A 120 10.58 -8.07 -1.49
CA LEU A 120 9.82 -6.83 -1.29
C LEU A 120 9.78 -6.41 0.19
N ILE A 121 9.59 -7.38 1.09
CA ILE A 121 9.49 -7.15 2.53
C ILE A 121 10.85 -6.81 3.12
N LEU A 122 11.88 -7.58 2.80
CA LEU A 122 13.23 -7.36 3.31
C LEU A 122 13.79 -6.01 2.84
N LYS A 123 13.60 -5.64 1.56
CA LYS A 123 13.97 -4.31 1.06
C LYS A 123 13.24 -3.17 1.75
N GLN A 124 11.98 -3.36 2.12
CA GLN A 124 11.24 -2.39 2.93
C GLN A 124 11.84 -2.25 4.34
N LEU A 125 12.24 -3.36 4.96
CA LEU A 125 12.90 -3.35 6.27
C LEU A 125 14.31 -2.74 6.19
N ASP A 126 15.07 -3.02 5.13
CA ASP A 126 16.39 -2.41 4.84
C ASP A 126 16.26 -0.89 4.74
N ALA A 127 15.31 -0.40 3.93
CA ALA A 127 15.09 1.03 3.73
C ALA A 127 14.67 1.76 5.03
N LEU A 128 14.04 1.06 5.97
CA LEU A 128 13.61 1.59 7.26
C LEU A 128 14.63 1.38 8.39
N GLY A 129 15.70 0.61 8.15
CA GLY A 129 16.68 0.20 9.17
C GLY A 129 16.10 -0.67 10.27
N VAL A 130 15.01 -1.42 10.02
CA VAL A 130 14.29 -2.17 11.07
C VAL A 130 15.04 -3.48 11.40
N PRO A 131 15.42 -3.70 12.68
CA PRO A 131 15.95 -4.97 13.15
C PRO A 131 15.00 -6.11 12.86
N ARG A 132 15.51 -7.26 12.40
CA ARG A 132 14.62 -8.34 11.96
C ARG A 132 15.17 -9.73 12.22
N LEU A 133 14.27 -10.67 12.50
CA LEU A 133 14.55 -12.10 12.51
C LEU A 133 13.76 -12.77 11.41
N VAL A 134 14.32 -13.81 10.80
CA VAL A 134 13.58 -14.70 9.89
C VAL A 134 13.12 -15.93 10.67
N PHE A 135 11.84 -16.25 10.56
CA PHE A 135 11.27 -17.49 11.06
C PHE A 135 10.84 -18.35 9.88
N ILE A 136 11.64 -19.37 9.56
CA ILE A 136 11.28 -20.39 8.56
C ILE A 136 10.24 -21.29 9.21
N ASN A 137 8.99 -21.09 8.82
CA ASN A 137 7.83 -21.82 9.29
C ASN A 137 7.60 -23.09 8.44
N LYS A 138 6.74 -23.97 8.95
CA LYS A 138 6.33 -25.22 8.29
C LYS A 138 7.51 -26.15 7.96
N VAL A 139 8.55 -26.14 8.79
CA VAL A 139 9.72 -27.02 8.61
C VAL A 139 9.37 -28.51 8.74
N ASP A 140 8.24 -28.83 9.38
CA ASP A 140 7.65 -30.18 9.40
C ASP A 140 7.21 -30.68 8.01
N LYS A 141 7.01 -29.75 7.06
CA LYS A 141 6.60 -30.04 5.67
C LYS A 141 7.74 -29.81 4.67
N ALA A 142 8.94 -29.49 5.15
CA ALA A 142 10.11 -29.25 4.30
C ALA A 142 10.61 -30.57 3.69
N SER A 143 10.89 -30.57 2.39
CA SER A 143 11.41 -31.73 1.65
C SER A 143 12.91 -31.60 1.29
N GLY A 144 13.49 -30.41 1.42
CA GLY A 144 14.88 -30.09 1.07
C GLY A 144 15.75 -29.69 2.26
N ARG A 145 17.02 -29.36 2.00
CA ARG A 145 17.92 -28.88 3.06
C ARG A 145 17.58 -27.44 3.37
N ILE A 146 17.43 -27.12 4.66
CA ILE A 146 17.22 -25.74 5.13
C ILE A 146 18.35 -24.80 4.70
N ARG A 147 19.58 -25.30 4.49
CA ARG A 147 20.70 -24.49 3.96
C ARG A 147 20.39 -23.93 2.57
N ASP A 148 19.78 -24.73 1.70
CA ASP A 148 19.40 -24.33 0.35
C ASP A 148 18.39 -23.16 0.39
N VAL A 149 17.55 -23.12 1.45
CA VAL A 149 16.61 -22.01 1.71
C VAL A 149 17.33 -20.69 1.95
N LEU A 150 18.44 -20.71 2.68
CA LEU A 150 19.23 -19.50 2.92
C LEU A 150 19.92 -19.04 1.64
N GLU A 151 20.41 -19.96 0.81
CA GLU A 151 21.12 -19.62 -0.43
C GLU A 151 20.24 -18.83 -1.40
N TYR A 152 18.98 -19.24 -1.58
CA TYR A 152 18.06 -18.50 -2.45
C TYR A 152 17.41 -17.29 -1.78
N LEU A 153 17.36 -17.22 -0.44
CA LEU A 153 16.85 -16.04 0.29
C LEU A 153 17.91 -14.95 0.47
N GLN A 154 19.20 -15.29 0.49
CA GLN A 154 20.26 -14.32 0.73
C GLN A 154 20.23 -13.13 -0.24
N PRO A 155 20.00 -13.30 -1.56
CA PRO A 155 19.89 -12.17 -2.50
C PRO A 155 18.72 -11.21 -2.20
N ALA A 156 17.75 -11.65 -1.39
CA ALA A 156 16.61 -10.85 -0.99
C ALA A 156 16.89 -9.92 0.20
N SER A 157 17.99 -10.14 0.93
CA SER A 157 18.41 -9.38 2.11
C SER A 157 19.76 -8.70 1.86
N ASP A 158 19.87 -7.41 2.12
CA ASP A 158 21.18 -6.75 2.09
C ASP A 158 22.08 -7.23 3.25
N ALA A 159 21.47 -7.47 4.43
CA ALA A 159 22.15 -8.07 5.58
C ALA A 159 22.36 -9.59 5.40
N PRO A 160 23.51 -10.16 5.81
CA PRO A 160 23.72 -11.61 5.86
C PRO A 160 22.68 -12.34 6.71
N LEU A 161 22.11 -13.41 6.14
CA LEU A 161 21.27 -14.36 6.86
C LEU A 161 22.14 -15.27 7.72
N VAL A 162 21.96 -15.21 9.03
CA VAL A 162 22.76 -15.96 10.01
C VAL A 162 21.94 -17.11 10.54
N LEU A 163 22.28 -18.35 10.14
CA LEU A 163 21.58 -19.53 10.61
C LEU A 163 21.84 -19.73 12.10
N ARG A 164 20.79 -19.68 12.93
CA ARG A 164 20.91 -19.90 14.39
C ARG A 164 20.73 -21.36 14.79
N GLN A 165 20.14 -22.15 13.90
CA GLN A 165 19.65 -23.49 14.20
C GLN A 165 19.89 -24.44 13.04
N ILE A 166 20.35 -25.66 13.34
CA ILE A 166 20.31 -26.76 12.38
C ILE A 166 19.15 -27.72 12.72
N PRO A 167 18.37 -28.18 11.72
CA PRO A 167 17.27 -29.10 11.97
C PRO A 167 17.77 -30.51 12.32
N ILE A 168 17.09 -31.16 13.27
CA ILE A 168 17.22 -32.59 13.55
C ILE A 168 16.17 -33.33 12.74
N TRP A 169 16.60 -34.29 11.92
CA TRP A 169 15.75 -35.05 11.01
C TRP A 169 15.56 -36.47 11.49
N GLU A 170 14.31 -36.92 11.55
CA GLU A 170 13.97 -38.32 11.78
C GLU A 170 12.92 -38.75 10.74
N SER A 171 13.20 -39.83 10.02
CA SER A 171 12.30 -40.37 8.98
C SER A 171 11.84 -39.35 7.94
N GLY A 172 12.70 -38.37 7.61
CA GLY A 172 12.41 -37.32 6.62
C GLY A 172 11.55 -36.16 7.14
N ILE A 173 11.32 -36.06 8.46
CA ILE A 173 10.60 -34.96 9.09
C ILE A 173 11.51 -34.28 10.11
N VAL A 174 11.38 -32.96 10.25
CA VAL A 174 12.11 -32.20 11.28
C VAL A 174 11.46 -32.42 12.65
N THR A 175 12.14 -33.14 13.54
CA THR A 175 11.66 -33.45 14.90
C THR A 175 12.28 -32.57 15.97
N GLY A 176 13.30 -31.79 15.65
CA GLY A 176 13.98 -30.92 16.59
C GLY A 176 14.95 -29.96 15.91
N PHE A 177 15.78 -29.32 16.71
CA PHE A 177 16.85 -28.44 16.25
C PHE A 177 18.04 -28.43 17.21
N VAL A 178 19.22 -28.12 16.70
CA VAL A 178 20.39 -27.77 17.52
C VAL A 178 20.58 -26.26 17.45
N ASP A 179 20.58 -25.61 18.60
CA ASP A 179 20.84 -24.18 18.72
C ASP A 179 22.34 -23.91 18.74
N LEU A 180 22.83 -23.11 17.80
CA LEU A 180 24.27 -22.95 17.56
C LEU A 180 24.96 -22.01 18.56
N ALA A 181 24.24 -21.05 19.16
CA ALA A 181 24.83 -20.22 20.24
C ALA A 181 24.72 -20.86 21.62
N LEU A 182 23.63 -21.56 21.93
CA LEU A 182 23.55 -22.33 23.17
C LEU A 182 24.36 -23.62 23.13
N GLU A 183 24.62 -24.13 21.93
CA GLU A 183 25.21 -25.43 21.65
C GLU A 183 24.43 -26.57 22.32
N ARG A 184 23.11 -26.53 22.19
CA ARG A 184 22.20 -27.52 22.78
C ARG A 184 21.24 -28.06 21.74
N ALA A 185 20.99 -29.37 21.81
CA ALA A 185 19.98 -30.04 21.00
C ALA A 185 18.62 -30.03 21.71
N PHE A 186 17.57 -29.77 20.95
CA PHE A 186 16.19 -29.67 21.41
C PHE A 186 15.29 -30.54 20.54
N LEU A 187 14.52 -31.42 21.17
CA LEU A 187 13.48 -32.20 20.51
C LEU A 187 12.13 -31.51 20.68
N TYR A 188 11.36 -31.38 19.60
CA TYR A 188 10.01 -30.86 19.67
C TYR A 188 9.09 -31.82 20.42
N ARG A 189 8.21 -31.26 21.25
CA ARG A 189 7.16 -31.99 21.96
C ARG A 189 5.82 -31.37 21.59
N GLU A 190 4.91 -32.20 21.14
CA GLU A 190 3.57 -31.77 20.71
C GLU A 190 2.87 -31.06 21.87
N HIS A 191 2.44 -29.82 21.62
CA HIS A 191 1.79 -28.94 22.61
C HIS A 191 2.58 -28.70 23.91
N ALA A 192 3.87 -29.05 23.99
CA ALA A 192 4.71 -28.84 25.17
C ALA A 192 6.02 -28.09 24.80
N PRO A 193 6.75 -27.53 25.78
CA PRO A 193 8.08 -26.99 25.53
C PRO A 193 9.01 -28.07 24.96
N SER A 194 9.95 -27.66 24.10
CA SER A 194 10.98 -28.56 23.58
C SER A 194 11.82 -29.16 24.72
N GLU A 195 12.16 -30.44 24.57
CA GLU A 195 13.00 -31.16 25.53
C GLU A 195 14.48 -31.05 25.14
N VAL A 196 15.35 -30.77 26.12
CA VAL A 196 16.79 -30.78 25.89
C VAL A 196 17.29 -32.21 25.83
N ILE A 197 17.98 -32.56 24.75
CA ILE A 197 18.54 -33.89 24.54
C ILE A 197 20.07 -33.81 24.37
N GLU A 198 20.75 -34.95 24.49
CA GLU A 198 22.15 -35.05 24.07
C GLU A 198 22.26 -34.89 22.54
N LEU A 199 23.36 -34.29 22.09
CA LEU A 199 23.59 -34.07 20.66
C LEU A 199 23.71 -35.42 19.93
N PRO A 200 22.88 -35.69 18.91
CA PRO A 200 23.03 -36.89 18.08
C PRO A 200 24.42 -36.94 17.43
N GLY A 201 25.08 -38.09 17.51
CA GLY A 201 26.49 -38.23 17.09
C GLY A 201 26.72 -37.93 15.61
N ASP A 202 25.74 -38.19 14.75
CA ASP A 202 25.73 -37.89 13.32
C ASP A 202 25.61 -36.39 12.99
N LEU A 203 25.26 -35.55 13.98
CA LEU A 203 25.13 -34.11 13.83
C LEU A 203 26.34 -33.32 14.36
N SER A 204 27.34 -33.96 14.97
CA SER A 204 28.47 -33.24 15.59
C SER A 204 29.29 -32.45 14.57
N GLU A 205 29.74 -33.09 13.49
CA GLU A 205 30.52 -32.44 12.43
C GLU A 205 29.72 -31.32 11.76
N ARG A 206 28.43 -31.57 11.49
CA ARG A 206 27.54 -30.58 10.88
C ARG A 206 27.28 -29.37 11.79
N LYS A 207 27.20 -29.58 13.10
CA LYS A 207 27.07 -28.52 14.10
C LYS A 207 28.34 -27.66 14.11
N GLU A 208 29.52 -28.28 14.10
CA GLU A 208 30.80 -27.56 14.07
C GLU A 208 30.94 -26.71 12.81
N GLU A 209 30.66 -27.26 11.63
CA GLU A 209 30.67 -26.50 10.36
C GLU A 209 29.68 -25.33 10.40
N ALA A 210 28.43 -25.58 10.82
CA ALA A 210 27.39 -24.55 10.85
C ALA A 210 27.68 -23.47 11.89
N ARG A 211 28.23 -23.84 13.05
CA ARG A 211 28.61 -22.89 14.09
C ARG A 211 29.80 -22.04 13.65
N PHE A 212 30.82 -22.64 13.03
CA PHE A 212 31.95 -21.89 12.48
C PHE A 212 31.46 -20.86 11.45
N SER A 213 30.61 -21.25 10.51
CA SER A 213 30.03 -20.32 9.52
C SER A 213 29.14 -19.26 10.16
N MET A 214 28.46 -19.56 11.28
CA MET A 214 27.72 -18.55 12.04
C MET A 214 28.68 -17.52 12.64
N LEU A 215 29.74 -17.96 13.30
CA LEU A 215 30.71 -17.07 13.96
C LEU A 215 31.54 -16.25 12.97
N GLU A 216 31.91 -16.83 11.83
CA GLU A 216 32.61 -16.12 10.75
C GLU A 216 31.83 -14.88 10.29
N LYS A 217 30.50 -15.00 10.16
CA LYS A 217 29.63 -13.87 9.79
C LYS A 217 29.49 -12.80 10.88
N LEU A 218 29.55 -13.20 12.16
CA LEU A 218 29.52 -12.24 13.28
C LEU A 218 30.88 -11.52 13.38
N ALA A 219 31.97 -12.25 13.16
CA ALA A 219 33.33 -11.72 13.23
C ALA A 219 33.62 -10.61 12.21
N ASP A 220 32.87 -10.54 11.10
CA ASP A 220 32.93 -9.40 10.16
C ASP A 220 32.64 -8.04 10.84
N TYR A 221 32.00 -8.05 12.01
CA TYR A 221 31.61 -6.85 12.77
C TYR A 221 32.21 -6.77 14.18
N ASP A 222 32.84 -7.84 14.68
CA ASP A 222 33.59 -7.85 15.94
C ASP A 222 35.05 -8.31 15.74
N ASP A 223 35.98 -7.36 15.86
CA ASP A 223 37.42 -7.58 15.80
C ASP A 223 37.91 -8.60 16.85
N ALA A 224 37.29 -8.63 18.04
CA ALA A 224 37.69 -9.54 19.11
C ALA A 224 37.28 -10.98 18.81
N LEU A 225 36.07 -11.19 18.27
CA LEU A 225 35.63 -12.49 17.79
C LEU A 225 36.46 -12.97 16.59
N MET A 226 36.83 -12.06 15.67
CA MET A 226 37.71 -12.36 14.54
C MET A 226 39.09 -12.86 15.01
N GLU A 227 39.73 -12.17 15.97
CA GLU A 227 41.01 -12.60 16.54
C GLU A 227 40.90 -13.99 17.19
N GLN A 228 39.84 -14.24 17.96
CA GLN A 228 39.61 -15.55 18.59
C GLN A 228 39.46 -16.67 17.56
N LEU A 229 38.72 -16.44 16.48
CA LEU A 229 38.55 -17.43 15.40
C LEU A 229 39.87 -17.72 14.67
N LEU A 230 40.71 -16.71 14.43
CA LEU A 230 42.01 -16.88 13.76
C LEU A 230 43.03 -17.61 14.63
N GLU A 231 42.92 -17.48 15.95
CA GLU A 231 43.77 -18.17 16.93
C GLU A 231 43.24 -19.56 17.34
N ASP A 232 42.17 -20.05 16.71
CA ASP A 232 41.45 -21.29 17.08
C ASP A 232 41.00 -21.30 18.56
N ILE A 233 40.69 -20.12 19.12
CA ILE A 233 40.17 -19.95 20.48
C ILE A 233 38.64 -19.99 20.44
N GLU A 234 38.05 -20.86 21.24
CA GLU A 234 36.58 -20.96 21.31
C GLU A 234 35.98 -19.75 22.05
N PRO A 235 35.10 -18.96 21.40
CA PRO A 235 34.54 -17.77 22.00
C PRO A 235 33.55 -18.12 23.13
N PRO A 236 33.54 -17.35 24.23
CA PRO A 236 32.59 -17.57 25.31
C PRO A 236 31.16 -17.31 24.82
N ARG A 237 30.21 -18.15 25.26
CA ARG A 237 28.80 -18.08 24.82
C ARG A 237 28.15 -16.72 25.06
N ASP A 238 28.46 -16.09 26.19
CA ASP A 238 27.89 -14.79 26.54
C ASP A 238 28.34 -13.71 25.55
N ALA A 239 29.59 -13.74 25.08
CA ALA A 239 30.06 -12.82 24.02
C ALA A 239 29.29 -13.04 22.72
N VAL A 240 29.14 -14.29 22.28
CA VAL A 240 28.36 -14.61 21.07
C VAL A 240 26.92 -14.07 21.16
N PHE A 241 26.28 -14.12 22.33
CA PHE A 241 24.94 -13.54 22.52
C PHE A 241 24.94 -12.01 22.51
N ASP A 242 25.98 -11.40 23.05
CA ASP A 242 26.16 -9.95 23.05
C ASP A 242 26.35 -9.44 21.62
N ASP A 243 27.18 -10.12 20.81
CA ASP A 243 27.40 -9.81 19.39
C ASP A 243 26.10 -9.91 18.58
N LEU A 244 25.38 -11.03 18.73
CA LEU A 244 24.08 -11.22 18.07
C LEU A 244 23.06 -10.15 18.42
N SER A 245 23.07 -9.65 19.66
CA SER A 245 22.18 -8.61 20.13
C SER A 245 22.57 -7.26 19.52
N ALA A 246 23.87 -6.92 19.54
CA ALA A 246 24.39 -5.67 18.99
C ALA A 246 24.19 -5.61 17.47
N GLU A 247 24.64 -6.62 16.73
CA GLU A 247 24.56 -6.67 15.28
C GLU A 247 23.11 -6.74 14.77
N LEU A 248 22.20 -7.41 15.51
CA LEU A 248 20.77 -7.37 15.20
C LEU A 248 20.20 -5.96 15.39
N ALA A 249 20.53 -5.29 16.50
CA ALA A 249 20.04 -3.95 16.80
C ALA A 249 20.50 -2.93 15.75
N GLU A 250 21.71 -3.09 15.23
CA GLU A 250 22.26 -2.26 14.14
C GLU A 250 21.77 -2.68 12.74
N GLY A 251 21.07 -3.80 12.63
CA GLY A 251 20.58 -4.33 11.35
C GLY A 251 21.67 -4.90 10.44
N GLN A 252 22.85 -5.21 11.01
CA GLN A 252 24.00 -5.77 10.29
C GLN A 252 23.82 -7.25 9.95
N ILE A 253 23.03 -7.98 10.75
CA ILE A 253 22.70 -9.39 10.51
C ILE A 253 21.20 -9.64 10.55
N THR A 254 20.77 -10.76 9.97
CA THR A 254 19.41 -11.27 10.11
C THR A 254 19.43 -12.71 10.62
N PRO A 255 19.19 -12.92 11.94
CA PRO A 255 19.12 -14.24 12.53
C PRO A 255 17.97 -15.09 11.96
N VAL A 256 18.25 -16.35 11.62
CA VAL A 256 17.29 -17.30 11.06
C VAL A 256 16.98 -18.41 12.06
N LEU A 257 15.70 -18.50 12.43
CA LEU A 257 15.14 -19.50 13.33
C LEU A 257 14.16 -20.41 12.59
N LEU A 258 13.98 -21.62 13.10
CA LEU A 258 13.16 -22.66 12.50
C LEU A 258 11.98 -23.02 13.39
N GLY A 259 10.86 -23.39 12.78
CA GLY A 259 9.76 -23.96 13.55
C GLY A 259 8.52 -24.32 12.74
N SER A 260 7.49 -24.71 13.48
CA SER A 260 6.18 -25.05 12.94
C SER A 260 5.13 -24.45 13.87
N ALA A 261 4.60 -23.29 13.47
CA ALA A 261 3.63 -22.54 14.26
C ALA A 261 2.35 -23.35 14.53
N GLU A 262 1.92 -24.15 13.56
CA GLU A 262 0.76 -25.03 13.66
C GLU A 262 0.90 -26.04 14.81
N ASN A 263 2.11 -26.58 15.01
CA ASN A 263 2.42 -27.54 16.06
C ASN A 263 2.98 -26.89 17.34
N GLY A 264 3.11 -25.56 17.37
CA GLY A 264 3.72 -24.81 18.46
C GLY A 264 5.22 -25.05 18.65
N ASN A 265 5.92 -25.49 17.60
CA ASN A 265 7.35 -25.81 17.60
C ASN A 265 8.20 -24.56 17.33
N GLY A 266 9.31 -24.41 18.05
CA GLY A 266 10.26 -23.29 17.89
C GLY A 266 9.82 -21.97 18.55
N ILE A 267 8.56 -21.84 18.96
CA ILE A 267 7.97 -20.59 19.48
C ILE A 267 8.68 -20.07 20.73
N VAL A 268 8.96 -20.94 21.70
CA VAL A 268 9.65 -20.52 22.94
C VAL A 268 11.05 -20.00 22.61
N ARG A 269 11.73 -20.58 21.60
CA ARG A 269 13.06 -20.15 21.22
C ARG A 269 13.03 -18.81 20.48
N LEU A 270 12.04 -18.60 19.61
CA LEU A 270 11.76 -17.28 19.02
C LEU A 270 11.53 -16.22 20.11
N MET A 271 10.66 -16.50 21.08
CA MET A 271 10.41 -15.56 22.19
C MET A 271 11.65 -15.29 23.04
N LYS A 272 12.55 -16.27 23.19
CA LYS A 272 13.85 -16.06 23.84
C LYS A 272 14.76 -15.16 23.00
N ALA A 273 14.86 -15.37 21.69
CA ALA A 273 15.63 -14.49 20.82
C ALA A 273 15.10 -13.05 20.89
N LEU A 274 13.78 -12.84 20.76
CA LEU A 274 13.16 -11.51 20.92
C LEU A 274 13.45 -10.86 22.28
N ARG A 275 13.49 -11.63 23.36
CA ARG A 275 13.79 -11.10 24.71
C ARG A 275 15.24 -10.68 24.91
N HIS A 276 16.15 -11.39 24.26
CA HIS A 276 17.59 -11.29 24.53
C HIS A 276 18.34 -10.47 23.49
N GLU A 277 17.85 -10.45 22.25
CA GLU A 277 18.55 -9.86 21.10
C GLU A 277 17.85 -8.57 20.61
N VAL A 278 16.53 -8.39 20.82
CA VAL A 278 15.81 -7.19 20.36
C VAL A 278 15.87 -6.06 21.39
N CYS A 279 16.32 -4.89 20.93
CA CYS A 279 16.34 -3.64 21.69
C CYS A 279 14.94 -3.17 22.10
N GLY A 280 14.88 -2.29 23.10
CA GLY A 280 13.63 -1.66 23.53
C GLY A 280 13.22 -0.51 22.62
N VAL A 281 12.34 0.34 23.13
CA VAL A 281 11.87 1.55 22.43
C VAL A 281 13.00 2.52 22.09
N GLU A 282 14.12 2.45 22.80
CA GLU A 282 15.28 3.32 22.60
C GLU A 282 15.84 3.16 21.18
N GLY A 283 15.97 1.93 20.67
CA GLY A 283 16.47 1.69 19.32
C GLY A 283 15.50 2.18 18.25
N ALA A 284 14.20 2.01 18.45
CA ALA A 284 13.18 2.57 17.55
C ALA A 284 13.19 4.11 17.57
N ALA A 285 13.39 4.72 18.74
CA ALA A 285 13.47 6.18 18.88
C ALA A 285 14.72 6.74 18.17
N GLU A 286 15.89 6.14 18.37
CA GLU A 286 17.13 6.52 17.70
C GLU A 286 17.01 6.39 16.18
N ARG A 287 16.48 5.26 15.69
CA ARG A 287 16.22 5.02 14.26
C ARG A 287 15.28 6.06 13.64
N LEU A 288 14.36 6.59 14.42
CA LEU A 288 13.44 7.66 14.02
C LEU A 288 14.00 9.09 14.24
N GLY A 289 15.27 9.21 14.65
CA GLY A 289 15.94 10.50 14.87
C GLY A 289 15.49 11.23 16.13
N LEU A 290 14.90 10.52 17.10
CA LEU A 290 14.58 11.07 18.42
C LEU A 290 15.82 11.00 19.33
N ASP A 291 16.75 11.94 19.19
CA ASP A 291 17.93 12.01 20.04
C ASP A 291 17.56 12.00 21.54
N GLY A 292 18.23 11.14 22.30
CA GLY A 292 18.06 10.94 23.76
C GLY A 292 18.36 12.17 24.64
N GLY A 293 18.52 13.36 24.06
CA GLY A 293 18.94 14.60 24.72
C GLY A 293 18.04 15.83 24.56
N ALA A 294 16.92 15.80 23.82
CA ALA A 294 16.11 17.01 23.59
C ALA A 294 14.72 16.98 24.25
N GLY A 295 14.48 17.85 25.24
CA GLY A 295 13.16 18.37 25.62
C GLY A 295 12.20 17.40 26.34
N GLY A 296 11.67 17.84 27.50
CA GLY A 296 10.68 17.10 28.28
C GLY A 296 9.29 17.17 27.65
N GLY A 297 8.81 16.04 27.14
CA GLY A 297 7.48 15.87 26.58
C GLY A 297 7.28 14.45 26.07
N SER A 298 6.03 14.08 25.87
CA SER A 298 5.63 12.78 25.35
C SER A 298 5.55 12.79 23.82
N VAL A 299 6.09 11.74 23.20
CA VAL A 299 6.08 11.54 21.75
C VAL A 299 5.51 10.17 21.43
N ALA A 300 4.55 10.09 20.52
CA ALA A 300 3.98 8.84 20.05
C ALA A 300 3.84 8.81 18.53
N GLN A 301 3.99 7.63 17.94
CA GLN A 301 3.85 7.39 16.51
C GLN A 301 2.56 6.60 16.26
N VAL A 302 1.69 7.09 15.38
CA VAL A 302 0.45 6.39 15.00
C VAL A 302 0.77 5.29 14.00
N LEU A 303 0.51 4.04 14.40
CA LEU A 303 0.77 2.85 13.61
C LEU A 303 -0.43 2.45 12.75
N LYS A 304 -1.65 2.65 13.25
CA LYS A 304 -2.90 2.29 12.55
C LYS A 304 -4.09 3.09 13.10
N THR A 305 -4.96 3.54 12.21
CA THR A 305 -6.27 4.09 12.55
C THR A 305 -7.36 3.05 12.30
N ILE A 306 -8.28 2.90 13.25
CA ILE A 306 -9.38 1.93 13.21
C ILE A 306 -10.66 2.65 13.62
N HIS A 307 -11.69 2.66 12.78
CA HIS A 307 -13.03 3.05 13.20
C HIS A 307 -13.74 1.84 13.81
N THR A 308 -14.37 2.04 14.96
CA THR A 308 -15.20 1.01 15.59
C THR A 308 -16.64 1.53 15.73
N PRO A 309 -17.67 0.66 15.61
CA PRO A 309 -19.06 1.11 15.72
C PRO A 309 -19.41 1.73 17.09
N HIS A 310 -18.73 1.32 18.17
CA HIS A 310 -19.07 1.69 19.54
C HIS A 310 -18.13 2.75 20.14
N SER A 311 -16.82 2.64 19.88
CA SER A 311 -15.80 3.52 20.46
C SER A 311 -15.39 4.66 19.53
N GLY A 312 -15.94 4.70 18.32
CA GLY A 312 -15.56 5.65 17.28
C GLY A 312 -14.14 5.38 16.78
N LYS A 313 -13.42 6.44 16.45
CA LYS A 313 -12.04 6.39 15.97
C LYS A 313 -11.07 6.00 17.10
N LEU A 314 -10.28 4.97 16.84
CA LEU A 314 -9.16 4.51 17.64
C LEU A 314 -7.87 4.67 16.81
N SER A 315 -6.84 5.26 17.42
CA SER A 315 -5.51 5.36 16.83
C SER A 315 -4.56 4.48 17.65
N LEU A 316 -4.12 3.37 17.07
CA LEU A 316 -3.07 2.52 17.64
C LEU A 316 -1.73 3.26 17.53
N VAL A 317 -1.08 3.48 18.66
CA VAL A 317 0.16 4.25 18.75
C VAL A 317 1.26 3.49 19.48
N ARG A 318 2.50 3.72 19.06
CA ARG A 318 3.72 3.40 19.82
C ARG A 318 4.13 4.65 20.59
N VAL A 319 4.22 4.57 21.93
CA VAL A 319 4.77 5.67 22.73
C VAL A 319 6.30 5.58 22.68
N LEU A 320 6.95 6.51 21.97
CA LEU A 320 8.40 6.52 21.77
C LEU A 320 9.14 7.18 22.93
N LYS A 321 8.50 8.16 23.58
CA LYS A 321 9.08 8.91 24.70
C LYS A 321 7.99 9.42 25.63
N GLY A 322 8.30 9.52 26.93
CA GLY A 322 7.44 10.14 27.93
C GLY A 322 6.30 9.26 28.44
N GLU A 323 5.23 9.91 28.92
CA GLU A 323 4.03 9.28 29.48
C GLU A 323 2.77 9.94 28.90
N ILE A 324 1.81 9.13 28.45
CA ILE A 324 0.50 9.60 27.96
C ILE A 324 -0.57 9.08 28.92
N ALA A 325 -1.23 10.01 29.62
CA ALA A 325 -2.35 9.70 30.51
C ALA A 325 -3.69 9.70 29.76
N ASP A 326 -4.68 8.97 30.28
CA ASP A 326 -6.08 9.12 29.84
C ASP A 326 -6.54 10.58 30.02
N GLY A 327 -7.17 11.14 28.98
CA GLY A 327 -7.59 12.55 28.97
C GLY A 327 -6.50 13.57 28.61
N ALA A 328 -5.27 13.13 28.29
CA ALA A 328 -4.18 14.02 27.84
C ALA A 328 -4.54 14.75 26.53
N THR A 329 -3.96 15.94 26.35
CA THR A 329 -4.06 16.70 25.10
C THR A 329 -2.79 16.46 24.28
N LEU A 330 -2.97 16.00 23.05
CA LEU A 330 -1.88 15.76 22.10
C LEU A 330 -2.09 16.64 20.86
N TYR A 331 -1.01 16.91 20.16
CA TYR A 331 -0.95 17.70 18.94
C TYR A 331 -0.37 16.83 17.82
N GLY A 332 -1.01 16.83 16.65
CA GLY A 332 -0.51 16.13 15.46
C GLY A 332 0.20 17.06 14.46
N ARG A 333 0.43 16.57 13.24
CA ARG A 333 1.12 17.31 12.16
C ARG A 333 0.52 18.68 11.85
N ALA A 334 -0.80 18.82 11.97
CA ALA A 334 -1.51 20.06 11.66
C ALA A 334 -1.49 21.08 12.82
N GLY A 335 -0.91 20.71 13.97
CA GLY A 335 -0.87 21.54 15.18
C GLY A 335 -2.22 21.74 15.87
N LYS A 336 -3.25 21.01 15.44
CA LYS A 336 -4.54 20.94 16.12
C LYS A 336 -4.45 20.07 17.36
N ASP A 337 -5.11 20.50 18.42
CA ASP A 337 -5.20 19.74 19.66
C ASP A 337 -6.27 18.64 19.57
N GLY A 338 -5.93 17.46 20.06
CA GLY A 338 -6.84 16.33 20.24
C GLY A 338 -6.76 15.84 21.68
N ARG A 339 -7.91 15.83 22.38
CA ARG A 339 -7.98 15.27 23.73
C ARG A 339 -8.26 13.77 23.66
N VAL A 340 -7.39 12.97 24.26
CA VAL A 340 -7.53 11.51 24.34
C VAL A 340 -8.82 11.16 25.09
N GLY A 341 -9.76 10.53 24.39
CA GLY A 341 -11.07 10.14 24.90
C GLY A 341 -11.11 8.75 25.56
N GLY A 342 -9.96 8.17 25.83
CA GLY A 342 -9.76 6.84 26.40
C GLY A 342 -8.44 6.23 25.91
N LEU A 343 -7.82 5.42 26.77
CA LEU A 343 -6.58 4.71 26.48
C LEU A 343 -6.78 3.21 26.70
N PHE A 344 -6.40 2.40 25.71
CA PHE A 344 -6.72 0.96 25.68
C PHE A 344 -5.54 0.10 25.24
N THR A 345 -5.41 -1.10 25.81
CA THR A 345 -4.62 -2.19 25.22
C THR A 345 -5.53 -3.06 24.37
N LEU A 346 -5.01 -3.54 23.24
CA LEU A 346 -5.73 -4.37 22.28
C LEU A 346 -5.36 -5.85 22.39
N MET A 347 -6.37 -6.70 22.24
CA MET A 347 -6.27 -8.14 22.02
C MET A 347 -7.25 -8.51 20.89
N GLY A 348 -6.79 -8.43 19.65
CA GLY A 348 -7.69 -8.47 18.49
C GLY A 348 -8.67 -7.30 18.53
N GLN A 349 -9.97 -7.60 18.55
CA GLN A 349 -11.02 -6.58 18.68
C GLN A 349 -11.35 -6.23 20.13
N GLU A 350 -10.85 -6.98 21.11
CA GLU A 350 -11.12 -6.70 22.52
C GLU A 350 -10.24 -5.55 23.02
N THR A 351 -10.87 -4.59 23.71
CA THR A 351 -10.20 -3.43 24.29
C THR A 351 -10.20 -3.52 25.80
N ARG A 352 -9.04 -3.35 26.44
CA ARG A 352 -8.91 -3.21 27.89
C ARG A 352 -8.47 -1.80 28.25
N LYS A 353 -9.28 -1.09 29.04
CA LYS A 353 -8.95 0.28 29.48
C LYS A 353 -7.69 0.31 30.36
N ARG A 354 -6.87 1.34 30.18
CA ARG A 354 -5.69 1.68 30.99
C ARG A 354 -5.71 3.16 31.35
N ASP A 355 -5.08 3.52 32.47
CA ASP A 355 -5.04 4.90 32.96
C ASP A 355 -3.89 5.71 32.34
N LYS A 356 -2.80 5.03 31.99
CA LYS A 356 -1.62 5.63 31.36
C LYS A 356 -0.82 4.64 30.52
N ALA A 357 -0.07 5.18 29.57
CA ALA A 357 0.94 4.50 28.76
C ALA A 357 2.31 5.17 28.97
N LEU A 358 3.34 4.35 29.16
CA LEU A 358 4.72 4.78 29.31
C LEU A 358 5.48 4.64 27.98
N ALA A 359 6.69 5.18 27.91
CA ALA A 359 7.59 4.90 26.80
C ALA A 359 7.74 3.38 26.59
N GLY A 360 7.62 2.96 25.34
CA GLY A 360 7.59 1.57 24.93
C GLY A 360 6.22 0.89 25.05
N ASP A 361 5.16 1.52 25.55
CA ASP A 361 3.82 0.93 25.43
C ASP A 361 3.29 1.08 23.98
N THR A 362 2.57 0.05 23.50
CA THR A 362 1.75 0.14 22.30
C THR A 362 0.27 0.08 22.70
N VAL A 363 -0.47 1.17 22.47
CA VAL A 363 -1.84 1.36 22.98
C VAL A 363 -2.74 2.03 21.94
N ALA A 364 -4.05 1.86 22.05
CA ALA A 364 -5.03 2.60 21.27
C ALA A 364 -5.52 3.85 22.02
N LEU A 365 -5.46 4.99 21.35
CA LEU A 365 -6.00 6.27 21.82
C LEU A 365 -7.36 6.51 21.17
N GLY A 366 -8.38 6.83 21.96
CA GLY A 366 -9.73 7.12 21.45
C GLY A 366 -9.94 8.59 21.10
N ARG A 367 -10.80 8.84 20.10
CA ARG A 367 -11.40 10.15 19.77
C ARG A 367 -10.41 11.25 19.33
N LEU A 368 -9.43 10.89 18.52
CA LEU A 368 -8.50 11.84 17.88
C LEU A 368 -8.91 12.10 16.43
N GLU A 369 -9.84 13.03 16.21
CA GLU A 369 -10.47 13.26 14.89
C GLU A 369 -9.47 13.70 13.81
N ASP A 370 -8.54 14.61 14.10
CA ASP A 370 -7.60 15.16 13.11
C ASP A 370 -6.30 14.34 12.92
N VAL A 371 -6.19 13.17 13.54
CA VAL A 371 -4.96 12.34 13.55
C VAL A 371 -5.05 11.20 12.53
N ALA A 372 -4.08 11.09 11.62
CA ALA A 372 -4.06 10.03 10.61
C ALA A 372 -3.04 8.92 10.93
N THR A 373 -3.18 7.78 10.24
CA THR A 373 -2.16 6.72 10.24
C THR A 373 -0.82 7.27 9.76
N GLY A 374 0.26 7.01 10.50
CA GLY A 374 1.59 7.55 10.22
C GLY A 374 1.89 8.91 10.86
N ASP A 375 0.91 9.56 11.51
CA ASP A 375 1.18 10.83 12.19
C ASP A 375 2.04 10.63 13.45
N THR A 376 2.98 11.56 13.69
CA THR A 376 3.62 11.75 14.99
C THR A 376 2.78 12.68 15.86
N LEU A 377 2.61 12.32 17.13
CA LEU A 377 1.87 13.05 18.16
C LEU A 377 2.81 13.53 19.27
N THR A 378 2.59 14.77 19.74
CA THR A 378 3.33 15.35 20.86
C THR A 378 2.40 16.00 21.88
N ASP A 379 2.78 16.04 23.16
CA ASP A 379 2.08 16.85 24.19
C ASP A 379 2.46 18.34 24.17
N THR A 380 3.49 18.68 23.40
CA THR A 380 3.96 20.06 23.22
C THR A 380 3.07 20.79 22.23
N LYS A 381 2.60 21.98 22.62
CA LYS A 381 1.71 22.81 21.79
C LYS A 381 2.40 23.25 20.50
N GLY A 382 1.77 22.95 19.36
CA GLY A 382 2.24 23.30 18.03
C GLY A 382 2.13 22.13 17.07
N ALA A 383 2.57 22.32 15.82
CA ALA A 383 2.65 21.23 14.86
C ALA A 383 3.72 20.22 15.28
N ALA A 384 3.34 18.95 15.44
CA ALA A 384 4.27 17.89 15.76
C ALA A 384 5.19 17.61 14.55
N PRO A 385 6.52 17.63 14.73
CA PRO A 385 7.44 17.22 13.68
C PRO A 385 7.21 15.74 13.36
N GLN A 386 7.10 15.42 12.08
CA GLN A 386 6.87 14.05 11.63
C GLN A 386 8.19 13.30 11.58
N LEU A 387 8.28 12.19 12.31
CA LEU A 387 9.49 11.37 12.39
C LEU A 387 9.72 10.54 11.13
N HIS A 388 8.63 10.01 10.56
CA HIS A 388 8.68 9.24 9.33
C HIS A 388 7.45 9.55 8.47
N PRO A 389 7.59 10.13 7.27
CA PRO A 389 6.47 10.32 6.36
C PRO A 389 6.05 8.98 5.75
N VAL A 390 4.78 8.57 5.93
CA VAL A 390 4.23 7.39 5.27
C VAL A 390 3.70 7.81 3.90
N VAL A 391 4.33 7.33 2.82
CA VAL A 391 3.89 7.61 1.45
C VAL A 391 2.83 6.58 1.03
N PRO A 392 1.63 7.02 0.59
CA PRO A 392 0.64 6.12 0.02
C PRO A 392 1.11 5.46 -1.28
N MET A 393 0.81 4.17 -1.44
CA MET A 393 1.01 3.45 -2.70
C MET A 393 0.16 4.04 -3.83
N ALA A 394 0.75 4.18 -5.01
CA ALA A 394 0.01 4.60 -6.20
C ALA A 394 -1.07 3.55 -6.53
N PRO A 395 -2.31 3.96 -6.87
CA PRO A 395 -3.36 3.02 -7.21
C PRO A 395 -3.13 2.38 -8.58
N VAL A 396 -3.53 1.12 -8.72
CA VAL A 396 -3.33 0.31 -9.94
C VAL A 396 -4.62 -0.33 -10.46
N TYR A 397 -5.70 -0.25 -9.67
CA TYR A 397 -7.00 -0.82 -10.02
C TYR A 397 -8.11 0.14 -9.58
N GLY A 398 -9.13 0.34 -10.42
CA GLY A 398 -10.17 1.33 -10.17
C GLY A 398 -11.54 0.90 -10.68
N LEU A 399 -12.55 1.04 -9.82
CA LEU A 399 -13.96 0.74 -10.11
C LEU A 399 -14.81 1.99 -9.91
N ALA A 400 -15.77 2.20 -10.80
CA ALA A 400 -16.80 3.21 -10.61
C ALA A 400 -17.84 2.69 -9.60
N LEU A 401 -18.32 3.59 -8.74
CA LEU A 401 -19.31 3.31 -7.70
C LEU A 401 -20.62 4.04 -7.99
N ASP A 402 -21.72 3.32 -7.87
CA ASP A 402 -23.08 3.84 -7.96
C ASP A 402 -23.89 3.48 -6.71
N VAL A 403 -24.82 4.37 -6.35
CA VAL A 403 -25.83 4.13 -5.31
C VAL A 403 -27.22 4.24 -5.90
N ASN A 404 -28.13 3.38 -5.45
CA ASN A 404 -29.52 3.39 -5.95
C ASN A 404 -30.28 4.65 -5.51
N ASP A 405 -29.96 5.19 -4.33
CA ASP A 405 -30.69 6.28 -3.70
C ASP A 405 -29.79 7.46 -3.33
N ARG A 406 -30.27 8.68 -3.59
CA ARG A 406 -29.55 9.93 -3.25
C ARG A 406 -29.23 10.11 -1.76
N LYS A 407 -30.02 9.49 -0.87
CA LYS A 407 -29.75 9.52 0.58
C LYS A 407 -28.50 8.72 0.95
N ASP A 408 -28.18 7.70 0.16
CA ASP A 408 -27.02 6.84 0.40
C ASP A 408 -25.76 7.43 -0.23
N GLU A 409 -25.88 8.39 -1.16
CA GLU A 409 -24.75 9.14 -1.74
C GLU A 409 -23.97 9.96 -0.69
N VAL A 410 -24.69 10.65 0.19
CA VAL A 410 -24.08 11.42 1.29
C VAL A 410 -23.42 10.50 2.31
N LYS A 411 -24.07 9.36 2.62
CA LYS A 411 -23.51 8.36 3.52
C LYS A 411 -22.28 7.69 2.93
N LEU A 412 -22.32 7.37 1.62
CA LEU A 412 -21.21 6.78 0.89
C LEU A 412 -19.98 7.68 0.98
N THR A 413 -20.13 8.97 0.68
CA THR A 413 -19.01 9.92 0.76
C THR A 413 -18.38 9.95 2.16
N THR A 414 -19.22 9.94 3.21
CA THR A 414 -18.75 9.94 4.60
C THR A 414 -18.08 8.61 4.98
N ALA A 415 -18.62 7.48 4.54
CA ALA A 415 -18.09 6.15 4.82
C ALA A 415 -16.77 5.90 4.08
N LEU A 416 -16.68 6.31 2.82
CA LEU A 416 -15.45 6.28 2.02
C LEU A 416 -14.34 7.09 2.68
N ALA A 417 -14.63 8.29 3.18
CA ALA A 417 -13.64 9.10 3.88
C ALA A 417 -13.05 8.37 5.10
N ARG A 418 -13.87 7.60 5.84
CA ARG A 418 -13.40 6.80 6.98
C ARG A 418 -12.57 5.60 6.54
N ILE A 419 -12.95 4.93 5.45
CA ILE A 419 -12.19 3.78 4.93
C ILE A 419 -10.84 4.24 4.38
N VAL A 420 -10.77 5.36 3.66
CA VAL A 420 -9.52 5.97 3.18
C VAL A 420 -8.62 6.42 4.33
N GLU A 421 -9.22 6.85 5.45
CA GLU A 421 -8.45 7.18 6.65
C GLU A 421 -7.85 5.94 7.34
N GLU A 422 -8.54 4.80 7.29
CA GLU A 422 -8.00 3.51 7.76
C GLU A 422 -6.90 2.99 6.84
N ASP A 423 -7.11 3.03 5.51
CA ASP A 423 -6.16 2.62 4.48
C ASP A 423 -5.85 3.76 3.50
N PRO A 424 -4.69 4.44 3.68
CA PRO A 424 -4.28 5.56 2.83
C PRO A 424 -4.01 5.20 1.36
N SER A 425 -3.94 3.92 0.99
CA SER A 425 -3.73 3.50 -0.40
C SER A 425 -5.03 3.42 -1.22
N LEU A 426 -6.18 3.60 -0.57
CA LEU A 426 -7.45 3.82 -1.26
C LEU A 426 -7.57 5.30 -1.65
N VAL A 427 -7.94 5.53 -2.91
CA VAL A 427 -8.11 6.89 -3.43
C VAL A 427 -9.52 7.01 -4.01
N VAL A 428 -10.23 8.04 -3.59
CA VAL A 428 -11.56 8.37 -4.10
C VAL A 428 -11.44 9.56 -5.03
N GLU A 429 -11.86 9.39 -6.28
CA GLU A 429 -11.80 10.41 -7.32
C GLU A 429 -13.20 10.66 -7.88
N GLN A 430 -13.63 11.92 -7.92
CA GLN A 430 -14.79 12.32 -8.71
C GLN A 430 -14.31 12.72 -10.11
N ASN A 431 -14.49 11.85 -11.08
CA ASN A 431 -14.04 12.11 -12.44
C ASN A 431 -14.99 13.13 -13.12
N THR A 432 -14.44 14.27 -13.54
CA THR A 432 -15.24 15.36 -14.12
C THR A 432 -15.71 15.10 -15.55
N ASP A 433 -15.04 14.22 -16.29
CA ASP A 433 -15.38 13.91 -17.68
C ASP A 433 -16.44 12.81 -17.77
N THR A 434 -16.32 11.77 -16.96
CA THR A 434 -17.28 10.66 -16.93
C THR A 434 -18.43 10.89 -15.95
N GLN A 435 -18.27 11.85 -15.03
CA GLN A 435 -19.18 12.13 -13.90
C GLN A 435 -19.35 10.93 -12.96
N GLU A 436 -18.37 10.02 -12.94
CA GLU A 436 -18.35 8.84 -12.06
C GLU A 436 -17.53 9.10 -10.80
N LEU A 437 -18.01 8.55 -9.68
CA LEU A 437 -17.22 8.42 -8.47
C LEU A 437 -16.40 7.13 -8.59
N VAL A 438 -15.08 7.25 -8.68
CA VAL A 438 -14.16 6.13 -8.86
C VAL A 438 -13.44 5.84 -7.54
N LEU A 439 -13.53 4.60 -7.09
CA LEU A 439 -12.70 4.08 -6.00
C LEU A 439 -11.51 3.34 -6.59
N TRP A 440 -10.33 3.85 -6.28
CA TRP A 440 -9.05 3.31 -6.68
C TRP A 440 -8.38 2.59 -5.51
N GLY A 441 -7.64 1.52 -5.82
CA GLY A 441 -6.90 0.73 -4.84
C GLY A 441 -5.84 -0.14 -5.50
N GLN A 442 -5.43 -1.18 -4.78
CA GLN A 442 -4.28 -2.01 -5.16
C GLN A 442 -4.65 -3.27 -5.96
N GLY A 443 -5.93 -3.62 -6.10
CA GLY A 443 -6.37 -4.80 -6.83
C GLY A 443 -7.84 -5.14 -6.57
N GLU A 444 -8.28 -6.25 -7.15
CA GLU A 444 -9.69 -6.67 -7.08
C GLU A 444 -10.09 -7.03 -5.65
N MET A 445 -9.23 -7.75 -4.92
CA MET A 445 -9.53 -8.20 -3.57
C MET A 445 -9.53 -7.03 -2.59
N HIS A 446 -8.63 -6.07 -2.75
CA HIS A 446 -8.62 -4.83 -1.97
C HIS A 446 -9.95 -4.08 -2.13
N LEU A 447 -10.37 -3.78 -3.36
CA LEU A 447 -11.62 -3.05 -3.57
C LEU A 447 -12.84 -3.84 -3.12
N ARG A 448 -12.82 -5.18 -3.27
CA ARG A 448 -13.88 -6.05 -2.76
C ARG A 448 -14.03 -5.91 -1.24
N VAL A 449 -12.94 -6.01 -0.48
CA VAL A 449 -12.96 -5.84 0.98
C VAL A 449 -13.43 -4.43 1.37
N ALA A 450 -13.04 -3.39 0.63
CA ALA A 450 -13.54 -2.04 0.86
C ALA A 450 -15.06 -1.92 0.67
N LEU A 451 -15.62 -2.55 -0.37
CA LEU A 451 -17.06 -2.60 -0.62
C LEU A 451 -17.82 -3.41 0.45
N GLU A 452 -17.25 -4.54 0.88
CA GLU A 452 -17.80 -5.35 1.97
C GLU A 452 -17.84 -4.54 3.28
N ARG A 453 -16.77 -3.82 3.62
CA ARG A 453 -16.73 -2.89 4.77
C ARG A 453 -17.79 -1.80 4.66
N LEU A 454 -18.01 -1.21 3.48
CA LEU A 454 -19.09 -0.23 3.27
C LEU A 454 -20.47 -0.81 3.61
N ALA A 455 -20.74 -2.04 3.14
CA ALA A 455 -22.00 -2.70 3.36
C ALA A 455 -22.19 -3.14 4.82
N GLU A 456 -21.21 -3.83 5.40
CA GLU A 456 -21.34 -4.46 6.73
C GLU A 456 -21.16 -3.46 7.88
N LYS A 457 -20.16 -2.57 7.80
CA LYS A 457 -19.81 -1.64 8.89
C LYS A 457 -20.62 -0.36 8.84
N TYR A 458 -20.94 0.13 7.64
CA TYR A 458 -21.60 1.42 7.46
C TYR A 458 -23.03 1.33 6.90
N GLY A 459 -23.49 0.13 6.52
CA GLY A 459 -24.83 -0.07 5.99
C GLY A 459 -25.05 0.59 4.63
N VAL A 460 -23.99 0.78 3.84
CA VAL A 460 -24.02 1.41 2.52
C VAL A 460 -23.77 0.34 1.46
N SER A 461 -24.80 -0.10 0.75
CA SER A 461 -24.66 -0.97 -0.42
C SER A 461 -24.41 -0.12 -1.66
N ALA A 462 -23.15 -0.02 -2.08
CA ALA A 462 -22.77 0.52 -3.38
C ALA A 462 -22.70 -0.60 -4.42
N GLN A 463 -23.16 -0.31 -5.63
CA GLN A 463 -22.88 -1.14 -6.81
C GLN A 463 -21.57 -0.67 -7.44
N SER A 464 -20.85 -1.58 -8.10
CA SER A 464 -19.61 -1.26 -8.79
C SER A 464 -19.59 -1.81 -10.20
N HIS A 465 -19.01 -1.05 -11.14
CA HIS A 465 -18.76 -1.46 -12.51
C HIS A 465 -17.38 -0.98 -12.98
N PRO A 466 -16.85 -1.54 -14.09
CA PRO A 466 -15.62 -1.02 -14.68
C PRO A 466 -15.77 0.46 -15.02
N ARG A 467 -14.81 1.29 -14.57
CA ARG A 467 -14.84 2.74 -14.83
C ARG A 467 -14.90 3.05 -16.32
N ARG A 468 -15.58 4.12 -16.69
CA ARG A 468 -15.59 4.60 -18.07
C ARG A 468 -14.27 5.29 -18.40
N ILE A 469 -13.87 5.19 -19.66
CA ILE A 469 -12.71 5.91 -20.19
C ILE A 469 -13.17 7.27 -20.71
N ALA A 470 -12.41 8.32 -20.37
CA ALA A 470 -12.69 9.70 -20.76
C ALA A 470 -12.33 9.99 -22.22
N TYR A 471 -12.99 9.29 -23.16
CA TYR A 471 -12.82 9.55 -24.59
C TYR A 471 -13.18 11.00 -24.93
N LYS A 472 -12.45 11.56 -25.89
CA LYS A 472 -12.70 12.90 -26.46
C LYS A 472 -12.94 12.77 -27.95
N GLU A 473 -13.34 13.84 -28.59
CA GLU A 473 -13.42 13.90 -30.04
C GLU A 473 -12.76 15.17 -30.58
N THR A 474 -12.39 15.12 -31.84
CA THR A 474 -11.66 16.18 -32.53
C THR A 474 -11.95 16.06 -34.03
N ILE A 475 -11.30 16.89 -34.86
CA ILE A 475 -11.55 16.94 -36.30
C ILE A 475 -10.26 16.76 -37.10
N ARG A 476 -10.40 16.37 -38.37
CA ARG A 476 -9.27 16.23 -39.32
C ARG A 476 -9.26 17.30 -40.41
N LYS A 477 -10.40 17.92 -40.71
CA LYS A 477 -10.55 18.90 -41.78
C LYS A 477 -11.07 20.22 -41.25
N SER A 478 -10.67 21.32 -41.88
CA SER A 478 -11.23 22.63 -41.61
C SER A 478 -12.49 22.87 -42.44
N VAL A 479 -13.48 23.57 -41.87
CA VAL A 479 -14.74 23.94 -42.53
C VAL A 479 -15.13 25.36 -42.11
N THR A 480 -15.67 26.13 -43.04
CA THR A 480 -16.35 27.40 -42.76
C THR A 480 -17.85 27.18 -42.85
N GLU A 481 -18.58 27.44 -41.76
CA GLU A 481 -20.02 27.20 -41.67
C GLU A 481 -20.77 28.43 -41.16
N ARG A 482 -21.95 28.69 -41.71
CA ARG A 482 -22.83 29.78 -41.29
C ARG A 482 -23.97 29.25 -40.42
N GLY A 483 -24.06 29.75 -39.19
CA GLY A 483 -25.19 29.49 -38.30
C GLY A 483 -26.09 30.70 -38.21
N ARG A 484 -27.33 30.57 -38.67
CA ARG A 484 -28.35 31.64 -38.58
C ARG A 484 -29.52 31.21 -37.70
N HIS A 485 -29.67 31.87 -36.56
CA HIS A 485 -30.79 31.70 -35.64
C HIS A 485 -31.79 32.85 -35.83
N LYS A 486 -32.97 32.54 -36.37
CA LYS A 486 -34.09 33.49 -36.52
C LYS A 486 -35.36 32.89 -35.93
N LYS A 487 -35.88 33.48 -34.85
CA LYS A 487 -37.14 33.07 -34.22
C LYS A 487 -38.03 34.28 -33.99
N GLN A 488 -39.25 34.21 -34.51
CA GLN A 488 -40.27 35.24 -34.34
C GLN A 488 -41.45 34.62 -33.57
N THR A 489 -41.33 34.56 -32.25
CA THR A 489 -42.48 34.36 -31.36
C THR A 489 -43.14 35.72 -31.10
N GLY A 490 -44.41 35.77 -30.73
CA GLY A 490 -45.20 37.02 -30.62
C GLY A 490 -44.73 38.10 -29.60
N GLY A 491 -43.47 38.08 -29.15
CA GLY A 491 -42.78 39.11 -28.37
C GLY A 491 -41.51 39.61 -29.07
N HIS A 492 -40.48 40.04 -28.33
CA HIS A 492 -39.18 40.43 -28.91
C HIS A 492 -38.60 39.29 -29.77
N GLY A 493 -38.24 39.60 -31.02
CA GLY A 493 -37.66 38.62 -31.94
C GLY A 493 -36.27 38.19 -31.48
N GLN A 494 -35.81 37.05 -31.99
CA GLN A 494 -34.43 36.59 -31.83
C GLN A 494 -33.76 36.50 -33.19
N PHE A 495 -32.65 37.21 -33.35
CA PHE A 495 -31.83 37.20 -34.56
C PHE A 495 -30.34 37.15 -34.21
N GLY A 496 -29.66 36.08 -34.64
CA GLY A 496 -28.21 35.96 -34.59
C GLY A 496 -27.72 35.26 -35.85
N ASP A 497 -26.63 35.74 -36.44
CA ASP A 497 -26.05 35.17 -37.66
C ASP A 497 -24.54 35.28 -37.56
N VAL A 498 -23.86 34.13 -37.61
CA VAL A 498 -22.41 34.02 -37.48
C VAL A 498 -21.86 33.09 -38.53
N VAL A 499 -20.65 33.38 -39.01
CA VAL A 499 -19.85 32.51 -39.85
C VAL A 499 -18.60 32.13 -39.07
N LEU A 500 -18.45 30.84 -38.82
CA LEU A 500 -17.34 30.28 -38.06
C LEU A 500 -16.44 29.49 -38.99
N GLU A 501 -15.15 29.77 -38.95
CA GLU A 501 -14.11 28.89 -39.48
C GLU A 501 -13.64 27.97 -38.36
N ILE A 502 -13.84 26.67 -38.55
CA ILE A 502 -13.48 25.63 -37.60
C ILE A 502 -12.27 24.90 -38.17
N ARG A 503 -11.16 24.82 -37.44
CA ARG A 503 -9.92 24.15 -37.88
C ARG A 503 -9.34 23.26 -36.77
N PRO A 504 -8.66 22.15 -37.11
CA PRO A 504 -7.95 21.34 -36.12
C PRO A 504 -6.75 22.10 -35.55
N LEU A 505 -6.39 21.77 -34.32
CA LEU A 505 -5.11 22.10 -33.70
C LEU A 505 -4.26 20.84 -33.49
N PRO A 506 -2.93 20.98 -33.35
CA PRO A 506 -2.09 19.93 -32.79
C PRO A 506 -2.64 19.37 -31.47
N ARG A 507 -2.35 18.09 -31.22
CA ARG A 507 -2.84 17.38 -30.04
C ARG A 507 -2.33 18.03 -28.76
N GLY A 508 -3.23 18.25 -27.80
CA GLY A 508 -2.91 18.86 -26.51
C GLY A 508 -2.96 20.39 -26.50
N GLU A 509 -3.25 21.05 -27.63
CA GLU A 509 -3.44 22.51 -27.66
C GLU A 509 -4.82 22.94 -27.11
N GLY A 510 -5.77 22.02 -27.00
CA GLY A 510 -7.07 22.30 -26.37
C GLY A 510 -7.98 23.16 -27.24
N PHE A 511 -8.34 24.36 -26.78
CA PHE A 511 -9.31 25.22 -27.47
C PHE A 511 -8.80 26.65 -27.67
N ALA A 512 -8.85 27.13 -28.91
CA ALA A 512 -8.56 28.51 -29.24
C ALA A 512 -9.76 29.19 -29.92
N PHE A 513 -10.15 30.37 -29.42
CA PHE A 513 -11.15 31.22 -30.06
C PHE A 513 -10.50 32.52 -30.53
N SER A 514 -10.84 32.96 -31.74
CA SER A 514 -10.40 34.25 -32.29
C SER A 514 -11.49 34.87 -33.16
N ASP A 515 -11.36 36.16 -33.47
CA ASP A 515 -12.25 36.84 -34.42
C ASP A 515 -11.44 37.67 -35.42
N THR A 516 -11.94 37.75 -36.65
CA THR A 516 -11.41 38.59 -37.73
C THR A 516 -12.46 39.58 -38.23
N ILE A 517 -13.46 39.88 -37.38
CA ILE A 517 -14.60 40.72 -37.73
C ILE A 517 -14.15 42.14 -38.08
N SER A 518 -14.52 42.58 -39.28
CA SER A 518 -14.30 43.94 -39.78
C SER A 518 -15.63 44.66 -40.03
N GLY A 519 -15.64 45.99 -39.93
CA GLY A 519 -16.83 46.80 -40.26
C GLY A 519 -18.02 46.72 -39.28
N GLY A 520 -17.90 46.02 -38.14
CA GLY A 520 -18.94 45.98 -37.12
C GLY A 520 -20.17 45.12 -37.49
N VAL A 521 -20.03 44.20 -38.44
CA VAL A 521 -21.10 43.27 -38.87
C VAL A 521 -21.59 42.34 -37.76
N VAL A 522 -20.75 42.13 -36.73
CA VAL A 522 -21.13 41.60 -35.43
C VAL A 522 -20.66 42.60 -34.35
N PRO A 523 -21.57 43.19 -33.56
CA PRO A 523 -21.18 44.07 -32.46
C PRO A 523 -20.24 43.39 -31.46
N LYS A 524 -19.17 44.07 -31.05
CA LYS A 524 -18.14 43.51 -30.13
C LYS A 524 -18.71 42.95 -28.82
N GLN A 525 -19.82 43.53 -28.34
CA GLN A 525 -20.52 43.06 -27.14
C GLN A 525 -21.09 41.64 -27.26
N TYR A 526 -21.36 41.15 -28.48
CA TYR A 526 -21.90 39.81 -28.71
C TYR A 526 -20.83 38.74 -28.99
N ILE A 527 -19.58 39.13 -29.24
CA ILE A 527 -18.48 38.17 -29.50
C ILE A 527 -18.27 37.21 -28.31
N PRO A 528 -18.26 37.65 -27.04
CA PRO A 528 -18.18 36.73 -25.90
C PRO A 528 -19.34 35.73 -25.84
N ALA A 529 -20.54 36.12 -26.31
CA ALA A 529 -21.68 35.22 -26.36
C ALA A 529 -21.55 34.16 -27.48
N VAL A 530 -20.90 34.51 -28.60
CA VAL A 530 -20.53 33.55 -29.65
C VAL A 530 -19.52 32.54 -29.11
N GLU A 531 -18.43 32.99 -28.46
CA GLU A 531 -17.44 32.11 -27.84
C GLU A 531 -18.10 31.19 -26.79
N ALA A 532 -18.96 31.72 -25.93
CA ALA A 532 -19.70 30.93 -24.95
C ALA A 532 -20.62 29.89 -25.61
N GLY A 533 -21.16 30.19 -26.80
CA GLY A 533 -21.94 29.24 -27.60
C GLY A 533 -21.08 28.10 -28.13
N VAL A 534 -19.88 28.42 -28.61
CA VAL A 534 -18.89 27.43 -29.06
C VAL A 534 -18.44 26.55 -27.90
N ARG A 535 -18.03 27.12 -26.76
CA ARG A 535 -17.60 26.36 -25.57
C ARG A 535 -18.68 25.43 -25.04
N GLU A 536 -19.94 25.85 -25.09
CA GLU A 536 -21.05 24.97 -24.68
C GLU A 536 -21.26 23.82 -25.66
N TYR A 537 -21.15 24.06 -26.97
CA TYR A 537 -21.21 22.99 -27.96
C TYR A 537 -20.09 21.95 -27.74
N MET A 538 -18.89 22.40 -27.39
CA MET A 538 -17.73 21.53 -27.18
C MET A 538 -17.89 20.53 -26.04
N GLN A 539 -18.89 20.67 -25.16
CA GLN A 539 -19.17 19.67 -24.13
C GLN A 539 -19.66 18.35 -24.73
N ARG A 540 -20.29 18.38 -25.92
CA ARG A 540 -20.81 17.21 -26.62
C ARG A 540 -20.83 17.45 -28.12
N GLY A 541 -19.82 16.96 -28.82
CA GLY A 541 -19.73 17.05 -30.27
C GLY A 541 -20.54 15.97 -31.01
N PRO A 542 -20.38 15.86 -32.34
CA PRO A 542 -21.14 14.92 -33.18
C PRO A 542 -21.00 13.45 -32.77
N LEU A 543 -19.88 13.02 -32.19
CA LEU A 543 -19.69 11.63 -31.74
C LEU A 543 -20.19 11.40 -30.30
N GLY A 544 -20.68 12.45 -29.63
CA GLY A 544 -21.25 12.38 -28.29
C GLY A 544 -20.24 12.54 -27.15
N PHE A 545 -19.02 12.98 -27.45
CA PHE A 545 -17.93 13.19 -26.50
C PHE A 545 -17.50 14.67 -26.44
N PRO A 546 -16.75 15.09 -25.40
CA PRO A 546 -16.19 16.43 -25.34
C PRO A 546 -15.18 16.67 -26.48
N VAL A 547 -15.30 17.83 -27.13
CA VAL A 547 -14.46 18.23 -28.27
C VAL A 547 -13.19 18.90 -27.78
N VAL A 548 -12.03 18.48 -28.30
CA VAL A 548 -10.70 19.05 -28.00
C VAL A 548 -9.87 19.26 -29.26
N ASP A 549 -8.79 20.02 -29.11
CA ASP A 549 -7.81 20.37 -30.15
C ASP A 549 -8.43 21.02 -31.38
N ILE A 550 -9.23 22.07 -31.15
CA ILE A 550 -9.84 22.86 -32.23
C ILE A 550 -9.63 24.36 -32.03
N ALA A 551 -9.50 25.07 -33.15
CA ALA A 551 -9.57 26.51 -33.20
C ALA A 551 -10.82 26.96 -33.96
N VAL A 552 -11.50 27.95 -33.41
CA VAL A 552 -12.70 28.54 -34.00
C VAL A 552 -12.48 30.03 -34.19
N THR A 553 -12.56 30.47 -35.44
CA THR A 553 -12.44 31.88 -35.83
C THR A 553 -13.79 32.42 -36.27
N LEU A 554 -14.28 33.47 -35.62
CA LEU A 554 -15.45 34.22 -36.08
C LEU A 554 -15.03 35.15 -37.23
N THR A 555 -15.45 34.83 -38.46
CA THR A 555 -14.98 35.50 -39.68
C THR A 555 -15.98 36.48 -40.26
N ASP A 556 -17.28 36.22 -40.13
CA ASP A 556 -18.35 37.07 -40.65
C ASP A 556 -19.66 36.87 -39.84
N GLY A 557 -20.69 37.66 -40.11
CA GLY A 557 -21.98 37.54 -39.46
C GLY A 557 -22.94 38.67 -39.81
N SER A 558 -24.11 38.69 -39.16
CA SER A 558 -25.02 39.83 -39.24
C SER A 558 -25.86 39.97 -37.97
N TYR A 559 -26.33 41.19 -37.70
CA TYR A 559 -27.20 41.49 -36.57
C TYR A 559 -28.43 42.31 -37.01
N HIS A 560 -29.47 42.28 -36.19
CA HIS A 560 -30.66 43.13 -36.32
C HIS A 560 -30.71 44.07 -35.12
N THR A 561 -31.05 45.34 -35.34
CA THR A 561 -30.96 46.38 -34.30
C THR A 561 -31.92 46.17 -33.13
N VAL A 562 -33.02 45.44 -33.34
CA VAL A 562 -34.07 45.23 -32.32
C VAL A 562 -34.13 43.78 -31.85
N ASP A 563 -33.85 42.82 -32.74
CA ASP A 563 -34.08 41.40 -32.46
C ASP A 563 -32.79 40.65 -32.08
N SER A 564 -31.62 41.28 -32.17
CA SER A 564 -30.36 40.66 -31.74
C SER A 564 -30.15 40.73 -30.24
N SER A 565 -29.75 39.61 -29.67
CA SER A 565 -29.42 39.46 -28.26
C SER A 565 -28.23 38.51 -28.09
N GLU A 566 -27.59 38.54 -26.93
CA GLU A 566 -26.51 37.60 -26.59
C GLU A 566 -26.98 36.15 -26.74
N GLN A 567 -28.20 35.84 -26.31
CA GLN A 567 -28.77 34.50 -26.43
C GLN A 567 -28.95 34.08 -27.90
N ALA A 568 -29.34 35.01 -28.78
CA ALA A 568 -29.51 34.72 -30.20
C ALA A 568 -28.16 34.43 -30.89
N PHE A 569 -27.11 35.19 -30.55
CA PHE A 569 -25.74 34.93 -31.05
C PHE A 569 -25.15 33.63 -30.49
N LYS A 570 -25.40 33.33 -29.22
CA LYS A 570 -25.02 32.05 -28.60
C LYS A 570 -25.68 30.86 -29.32
N ALA A 571 -26.96 30.97 -29.65
CA ALA A 571 -27.70 29.95 -30.39
C ALA A 571 -27.20 29.80 -31.83
N ALA A 572 -26.93 30.92 -32.52
CA ALA A 572 -26.37 30.93 -33.87
C ALA A 572 -24.99 30.24 -33.91
N ALA A 573 -24.13 30.49 -32.93
CA ALA A 573 -22.83 29.83 -32.80
C ALA A 573 -22.95 28.31 -32.62
N ARG A 574 -23.89 27.83 -31.77
CA ARG A 574 -24.14 26.40 -31.62
C ARG A 574 -24.65 25.74 -32.90
N LEU A 575 -25.49 26.43 -33.66
CA LEU A 575 -25.97 25.94 -34.94
C LEU A 575 -24.83 25.81 -35.95
N ALA A 576 -23.99 26.86 -36.07
CA ALA A 576 -22.79 26.84 -36.92
C ALA A 576 -21.86 25.68 -36.54
N MET A 577 -21.58 25.49 -35.25
CA MET A 577 -20.77 24.37 -34.76
C MET A 577 -21.41 23.02 -35.07
N SER A 578 -22.71 22.85 -34.85
CA SER A 578 -23.43 21.59 -35.09
C SER A 578 -23.40 21.17 -36.55
N GLU A 579 -23.59 22.11 -37.47
CA GLU A 579 -23.58 21.84 -38.91
C GLU A 579 -22.14 21.72 -39.46
N GLY A 580 -21.22 22.53 -38.93
CA GLY A 580 -19.82 22.57 -39.37
C GLY A 580 -19.03 21.35 -38.91
N MET A 581 -19.12 20.99 -37.63
CA MET A 581 -18.35 19.89 -37.04
C MET A 581 -18.65 18.54 -37.70
N ALA A 582 -19.90 18.29 -38.12
CA ALA A 582 -20.28 17.09 -38.86
C ALA A 582 -19.55 16.98 -40.21
N LYS A 583 -19.18 18.11 -40.83
CA LYS A 583 -18.45 18.18 -42.11
C LYS A 583 -16.93 18.15 -41.93
N CYS A 584 -16.43 18.36 -40.71
CA CYS A 584 -14.99 18.42 -40.39
C CYS A 584 -14.29 17.04 -40.27
N SER A 585 -14.97 15.94 -40.65
CA SER A 585 -14.48 14.57 -40.47
C SER A 585 -14.10 14.28 -39.01
N PRO A 586 -15.08 14.28 -38.09
CA PRO A 586 -14.81 14.07 -36.67
C PRO A 586 -14.20 12.68 -36.41
N VAL A 587 -13.30 12.60 -35.44
CA VAL A 587 -12.61 11.38 -35.01
C VAL A 587 -12.59 11.30 -33.49
N LEU A 588 -12.65 10.06 -32.98
CA LEU A 588 -12.58 9.77 -31.56
C LEU A 588 -11.12 9.75 -31.11
N LEU A 589 -10.88 10.24 -29.90
CA LEU A 589 -9.60 10.22 -29.21
C LEU A 589 -9.70 9.35 -27.95
N GLU A 590 -8.73 8.47 -27.76
CA GLU A 590 -8.53 7.73 -26.51
C GLU A 590 -7.34 8.30 -25.73
N PRO A 591 -7.41 8.33 -24.38
CA PRO A 591 -6.27 8.68 -23.56
C PRO A 591 -5.21 7.57 -23.59
N VAL A 592 -3.96 7.96 -23.82
CA VAL A 592 -2.77 7.12 -23.72
C VAL A 592 -2.03 7.49 -22.44
N VAL A 593 -1.63 6.46 -21.70
CA VAL A 593 -0.88 6.57 -20.47
C VAL A 593 0.53 6.03 -20.66
N ALA A 594 1.50 6.71 -20.05
CA ALA A 594 2.84 6.17 -19.85
C ALA A 594 2.79 5.25 -18.63
N VAL A 595 3.24 4.01 -18.80
CA VAL A 595 3.20 2.96 -17.79
C VAL A 595 4.61 2.49 -17.48
N GLU A 596 4.93 2.42 -16.18
CA GLU A 596 6.16 1.81 -15.67
C GLU A 596 5.82 0.56 -14.87
N ILE A 597 6.24 -0.61 -15.37
CA ILE A 597 5.92 -1.91 -14.79
C ILE A 597 7.17 -2.49 -14.12
N HIS A 598 7.09 -2.80 -12.83
CA HIS A 598 8.20 -3.38 -12.07
C HIS A 598 7.94 -4.86 -11.80
N VAL A 599 8.86 -5.72 -12.24
CA VAL A 599 8.70 -7.18 -12.16
C VAL A 599 10.03 -7.90 -11.94
N PRO A 600 10.02 -9.14 -11.41
CA PRO A 600 11.18 -9.99 -11.42
C PRO A 600 11.65 -10.28 -12.85
N GLN A 601 12.97 -10.35 -13.06
CA GLN A 601 13.60 -10.52 -14.37
C GLN A 601 13.10 -11.76 -15.13
N GLU A 602 12.78 -12.83 -14.41
CA GLU A 602 12.22 -14.07 -14.97
C GLU A 602 10.86 -13.86 -15.66
N ALA A 603 10.09 -12.85 -15.22
CA ALA A 603 8.76 -12.53 -15.74
C ALA A 603 8.77 -11.47 -16.85
N THR A 604 9.89 -10.78 -17.09
CA THR A 604 10.00 -9.67 -18.06
C THR A 604 9.50 -10.08 -19.46
N SER A 605 9.88 -11.27 -19.93
CA SER A 605 9.44 -11.76 -21.24
C SER A 605 7.92 -11.94 -21.36
N LYS A 606 7.27 -12.44 -20.30
CA LYS A 606 5.81 -12.62 -20.24
C LYS A 606 5.10 -11.26 -20.16
N VAL A 607 5.64 -10.32 -19.40
CA VAL A 607 5.09 -8.96 -19.29
C VAL A 607 5.14 -8.24 -20.63
N ASN A 608 6.24 -8.36 -21.38
CA ASN A 608 6.35 -7.80 -22.73
C ASN A 608 5.27 -8.36 -23.69
N GLN A 609 4.94 -9.66 -23.55
CA GLN A 609 3.85 -10.27 -24.31
C GLN A 609 2.47 -9.72 -23.89
N ILE A 610 2.23 -9.55 -22.59
CA ILE A 610 0.99 -8.94 -22.06
C ILE A 610 0.81 -7.52 -22.60
N VAL A 611 1.84 -6.68 -22.50
CA VAL A 611 1.81 -5.29 -22.99
C VAL A 611 1.54 -5.25 -24.50
N SER A 612 2.26 -6.06 -25.28
CA SER A 612 2.07 -6.11 -26.74
C SER A 612 0.69 -6.63 -27.13
N GLY A 613 0.16 -7.61 -26.40
CA GLY A 613 -1.20 -8.13 -26.59
C GLY A 613 -2.30 -7.11 -26.30
N ARG A 614 -2.00 -6.12 -25.46
CA ARG A 614 -2.88 -5.02 -25.04
C ARG A 614 -2.67 -3.72 -25.82
N ARG A 615 -2.20 -3.81 -27.07
CA ARG A 615 -1.88 -2.66 -27.94
C ARG A 615 -0.87 -1.68 -27.33
N GLY A 616 -0.08 -2.12 -26.35
CA GLY A 616 0.95 -1.31 -25.72
C GLY A 616 2.19 -1.19 -26.59
N GLN A 617 2.75 0.01 -26.66
CA GLN A 617 4.03 0.27 -27.31
C GLN A 617 5.13 0.26 -26.26
N ILE A 618 5.96 -0.78 -26.27
CA ILE A 618 7.13 -0.87 -25.39
C ILE A 618 8.16 0.17 -25.84
N LEU A 619 8.60 1.01 -24.90
CA LEU A 619 9.63 2.02 -25.10
C LEU A 619 11.02 1.47 -24.76
N GLY A 620 11.10 0.60 -23.76
CA GLY A 620 12.32 -0.05 -23.32
C GLY A 620 12.11 -0.86 -22.03
N PHE A 621 13.12 -1.60 -21.62
CA PHE A 621 13.19 -2.22 -20.31
C PHE A 621 14.64 -2.21 -19.82
N ASP A 622 14.82 -1.93 -18.54
CA ASP A 622 16.13 -1.82 -17.90
C ASP A 622 16.08 -2.47 -16.51
N ALA A 623 17.23 -2.86 -15.97
CA ALA A 623 17.31 -3.30 -14.58
C ALA A 623 16.83 -2.19 -13.64
N ARG A 624 16.01 -2.55 -12.64
CA ARG A 624 15.49 -1.59 -11.67
C ARG A 624 16.60 -1.16 -10.71
N GLU A 625 16.88 0.14 -10.68
CA GLU A 625 17.90 0.72 -9.80
C GLU A 625 17.64 0.36 -8.32
N GLY A 626 18.66 -0.17 -7.63
CA GLY A 626 18.57 -0.59 -6.23
C GLY A 626 17.89 -1.95 -5.99
N TRP A 627 17.42 -2.63 -7.04
CA TRP A 627 16.68 -3.89 -6.96
C TRP A 627 17.35 -5.00 -7.78
N SER A 628 18.19 -5.82 -7.15
CA SER A 628 18.81 -6.97 -7.80
C SER A 628 17.77 -7.99 -8.26
N GLY A 629 17.84 -8.42 -9.52
CA GLY A 629 16.91 -9.41 -10.10
C GLY A 629 15.54 -8.85 -10.53
N TRP A 630 15.38 -7.53 -10.58
CA TRP A 630 14.15 -6.86 -11.03
C TRP A 630 14.40 -5.99 -12.25
N ASP A 631 13.42 -5.96 -13.14
CA ASP A 631 13.40 -5.09 -14.30
C ASP A 631 12.27 -4.06 -14.19
N THR A 632 12.44 -2.94 -14.87
CA THR A 632 11.40 -1.93 -15.13
C THR A 632 11.11 -1.88 -16.62
N VAL A 633 9.88 -2.24 -17.01
CA VAL A 633 9.40 -2.15 -18.40
C VAL A 633 8.63 -0.84 -18.56
N ARG A 634 9.03 -0.01 -19.53
CA ARG A 634 8.37 1.26 -19.85
C ARG A 634 7.57 1.11 -21.14
N ALA A 635 6.30 1.51 -21.13
CA ALA A 635 5.43 1.40 -22.29
C ALA A 635 4.38 2.51 -22.33
N ASN A 636 3.94 2.86 -23.53
CA ASN A 636 2.72 3.66 -23.73
C ASN A 636 1.54 2.71 -24.00
N MET A 637 0.44 2.87 -23.28
CA MET A 637 -0.75 2.02 -23.37
C MET A 637 -2.01 2.86 -23.38
N SER A 638 -3.05 2.43 -24.10
CA SER A 638 -4.36 3.07 -24.01
C SER A 638 -4.93 2.85 -22.60
N GLU A 639 -5.55 3.87 -21.99
CA GLU A 639 -6.03 3.78 -20.60
C GLU A 639 -7.10 2.66 -20.42
N GLY A 640 -7.91 2.42 -21.44
CA GLY A 640 -8.86 1.30 -21.46
C GLY A 640 -8.21 -0.07 -21.33
N GLU A 641 -6.97 -0.22 -21.81
CA GLU A 641 -6.24 -1.48 -21.79
C GLU A 641 -5.54 -1.74 -20.45
N ILE A 642 -5.44 -0.74 -19.57
CA ILE A 642 -4.82 -0.90 -18.26
C ILE A 642 -5.81 -1.27 -17.15
N GLN A 643 -7.13 -1.30 -17.42
CA GLN A 643 -8.16 -1.54 -16.40
C GLN A 643 -7.93 -2.81 -15.57
N ASN A 644 -7.53 -3.91 -16.22
CA ASN A 644 -7.25 -5.19 -15.56
C ASN A 644 -5.77 -5.60 -15.65
N LEU A 645 -4.88 -4.68 -16.03
CA LEU A 645 -3.47 -4.99 -16.28
C LEU A 645 -2.77 -5.54 -15.03
N ILE A 646 -3.09 -5.03 -13.83
CA ILE A 646 -2.49 -5.49 -12.59
C ILE A 646 -2.75 -6.99 -12.33
N VAL A 647 -3.93 -7.48 -12.72
CA VAL A 647 -4.34 -8.88 -12.51
C VAL A 647 -3.45 -9.81 -13.32
N GLU A 648 -3.20 -9.47 -14.59
CA GLU A 648 -2.33 -10.26 -15.47
C GLU A 648 -0.85 -10.15 -15.07
N ILE A 649 -0.39 -8.96 -14.70
CA ILE A 649 0.98 -8.76 -14.19
C ILE A 649 1.22 -9.63 -12.97
N ARG A 650 0.31 -9.60 -11.98
CA ARG A 650 0.44 -10.41 -10.76
C ARG A 650 0.37 -11.90 -11.07
N SER A 651 -0.52 -12.33 -11.96
CA SER A 651 -0.56 -13.71 -12.41
C SER A 651 0.77 -14.16 -13.04
N ALA A 652 1.39 -13.32 -13.86
CA ALA A 652 2.66 -13.63 -14.52
C ALA A 652 3.89 -13.61 -13.58
N THR A 653 3.76 -12.96 -12.42
CA THR A 653 4.87 -12.66 -11.49
C THR A 653 4.70 -13.32 -10.13
N ALA A 654 3.82 -14.32 -10.00
CA ALA A 654 3.50 -14.96 -8.72
C ALA A 654 3.04 -13.95 -7.63
N GLY A 655 2.36 -12.88 -8.06
CA GLY A 655 1.70 -11.91 -7.19
C GLY A 655 2.49 -10.64 -6.90
N VAL A 656 3.77 -10.54 -7.28
CA VAL A 656 4.64 -9.45 -6.78
C VAL A 656 4.77 -8.25 -7.72
N GLY A 657 4.44 -8.40 -8.99
CA GLY A 657 4.55 -7.34 -9.98
C GLY A 657 3.56 -6.20 -9.71
N THR A 658 3.99 -4.99 -10.02
CA THR A 658 3.17 -3.77 -9.90
C THR A 658 3.48 -2.81 -11.05
N PHE A 659 2.68 -1.76 -11.19
CA PHE A 659 2.97 -0.69 -12.14
C PHE A 659 2.56 0.68 -11.59
N THR A 660 3.08 1.73 -12.21
CA THR A 660 2.54 3.09 -12.08
C THR A 660 2.16 3.60 -13.45
N PHE A 661 1.25 4.57 -13.52
CA PHE A 661 0.85 5.18 -14.77
C PHE A 661 0.56 6.66 -14.62
N ALA A 662 0.78 7.42 -15.69
CA ALA A 662 0.43 8.82 -15.79
C ALA A 662 -0.10 9.12 -17.19
N HIS A 663 -1.00 10.10 -17.31
CA HIS A 663 -1.45 10.57 -18.63
C HIS A 663 -0.26 11.06 -19.46
N ASP A 664 -0.17 10.60 -20.70
CA ASP A 664 0.85 11.02 -21.66
C ASP A 664 0.23 11.94 -22.74
N HIS A 665 -0.67 11.42 -23.57
CA HIS A 665 -1.33 12.18 -24.63
C HIS A 665 -2.67 11.56 -25.07
N MET A 666 -3.38 12.25 -25.97
CA MET A 666 -4.58 11.74 -26.64
C MET A 666 -4.23 11.19 -28.03
N ALA A 667 -4.65 9.95 -28.34
CA ALA A 667 -4.40 9.29 -29.62
C ALA A 667 -5.71 9.01 -30.38
N GLU A 668 -5.65 8.99 -31.72
CA GLU A 668 -6.82 8.70 -32.55
C GLU A 668 -7.24 7.22 -32.46
N LEU A 669 -8.51 7.00 -32.08
CA LEU A 669 -9.13 5.68 -32.09
C LEU A 669 -9.91 5.51 -33.39
N THR A 670 -9.62 4.44 -34.14
CA THR A 670 -10.24 4.17 -35.45
C THR A 670 -10.65 2.70 -35.59
N GLY A 671 -11.47 2.41 -36.62
CA GLY A 671 -11.90 1.06 -36.94
C GLY A 671 -12.90 0.49 -35.92
N LYS A 672 -12.87 -0.83 -35.75
CA LYS A 672 -13.86 -1.59 -34.98
C LYS A 672 -14.01 -1.10 -33.53
N MET A 673 -12.91 -0.74 -32.87
CA MET A 673 -12.95 -0.28 -31.48
C MET A 673 -13.66 1.07 -31.35
N ALA A 674 -13.44 1.99 -32.30
CA ALA A 674 -14.18 3.25 -32.33
C ALA A 674 -15.68 2.99 -32.52
N GLU A 675 -16.06 2.06 -33.39
CA GLU A 675 -17.46 1.66 -33.59
C GLU A 675 -18.08 1.06 -32.32
N GLU A 676 -17.34 0.21 -31.59
CA GLU A 676 -17.78 -0.37 -30.32
C GLU A 676 -17.99 0.70 -29.25
N VAL A 677 -17.08 1.68 -29.11
CA VAL A 677 -17.24 2.80 -28.17
C VAL A 677 -18.45 3.67 -28.52
N LEU A 678 -18.66 3.95 -29.81
CA LEU A 678 -19.81 4.74 -30.27
C LEU A 678 -21.13 4.00 -30.03
N ALA A 679 -21.16 2.68 -30.27
CA ALA A 679 -22.34 1.86 -30.00
C ALA A 679 -22.67 1.81 -28.50
N ALA A 680 -21.66 1.64 -27.64
CA ALA A 680 -21.83 1.64 -26.19
C ALA A 680 -22.32 2.99 -25.64
N LYS A 681 -21.97 4.11 -26.29
CA LYS A 681 -22.46 5.46 -25.93
C LYS A 681 -23.90 5.73 -26.39
N ALA A 682 -24.34 5.04 -27.45
CA ALA A 682 -25.68 5.18 -27.99
C ALA A 682 -26.73 4.33 -27.27
N ALA A 683 -26.29 3.26 -26.60
CA ALA A 683 -27.09 2.45 -25.68
C ALA A 683 -27.26 3.14 -24.33
#